data_AF-A0A8H5G352-F1
#
_entry.id   AF-A0A8H5G352-F1
#
_cell.length_a   1.000
_cell.length_b   1.000
_cell.length_c   1.000
_cell.angle_alpha   90.00
_cell.angle_beta   90.00
_cell.angle_gamma   90.00
#
_symmetry.space_group_name_H-M   'P 1'
#
loop_
_entity.id
_entity.type
_entity.pdbx_description
1 polymer ?
#
loop_
_entity_poly.entity_id
_entity_poly.type
_entity_poly.pdbx_seq_one_letter_code
_entity_poly.pdbx_strand_id
1 'polypeptide(L)'
;MITVHLIPTAAMIPDPPLSTNPPPSTSNVSSSSSCALETPLTGHLESDITLLSSLLNGRIVDDVTDAPSPDRDRDGPLRSFSRLSAVLTIGSDDAHRAHRVHAISGQVRENSIALLVCAENTPISKDGRGSQEMQVVGEGSTIKIKDIQNHERGKKLLDTWDIDDTRDYIFQDHLRDIFQMLAYLRVLNAKLFTISNDHSFIKSTLTTASWNIVCLIHRRAFRKLGSRISDFIDHAALKTIREVIERLGFGQFPHNQFSIQISDPDLMHFKFMKRVANIPTLPSQPSPDHPYLLEVSPHNVLAWVESFSRILLFLRAQFPTLAFVKDTSRVLPIPGGAAVDGGLIALQVLLYLKPVVKFILKIPGVEPALLIEETSRQQWKNRNPDKLVQAFTAAFNQRTNVEPSEVSPEQDTTDAPSITDTSSSINVPTITDAPKSTDAPGLLRRTSEGTGAGKVHEDWVMDYESNESIRIISDDESDEDTLDDDGSYEDQDDDLPSSAFDPDSGNESTTNIEPDTAAGRVLKELYTITAWLVSSRSLAAQMEHFHNQDLEISIYKYSGSIRTLNHEQLKASLSNHVLLGCCRKGRKNQGKVQMKRPWGKLCHSCCKANIHAEAAVMECIWSGKMDISSSDVPIAVSKKCCFLCWLLHQLLNREGQWNFQLRGTHNTVYAWVPPPGLPKHILEQLCDALIKIIRSGSSRSVTRQSSYDSLRSNPPEIPKLERD
;
A
#
# COMPACT_ATOMS: atom_id res chain seq x y z
N MET A 1 -51.47 -10.35 18.76
CA MET A 1 -50.91 -11.60 19.35
C MET A 1 -49.55 -11.25 19.92
N ILE A 2 -49.45 -11.15 21.24
CA ILE A 2 -48.25 -10.76 21.97
C ILE A 2 -47.62 -12.04 22.48
N THR A 3 -46.45 -12.40 21.97
CA THR A 3 -45.69 -13.57 22.41
C THR A 3 -44.67 -13.11 23.45
N VAL A 4 -44.91 -13.49 24.70
CA VAL A 4 -44.02 -13.28 25.85
C VAL A 4 -43.08 -14.49 25.92
N HIS A 5 -41.77 -14.27 25.81
CA HIS A 5 -40.77 -15.31 26.07
C HIS A 5 -40.36 -15.31 27.54
N LEU A 6 -40.68 -16.42 28.21
CA LEU A 6 -40.25 -16.77 29.56
C LEU A 6 -38.79 -17.21 29.57
N ILE A 7 -38.03 -16.70 30.54
CA ILE A 7 -36.66 -17.09 30.88
C ILE A 7 -36.72 -18.44 31.63
N PRO A 8 -35.94 -19.48 31.27
CA PRO A 8 -35.78 -20.64 32.12
C PRO A 8 -34.67 -20.44 33.14
N THR A 9 -35.03 -20.81 34.36
CA THR A 9 -34.31 -20.82 35.62
C THR A 9 -33.10 -21.77 35.62
N ALA A 10 -32.13 -21.41 36.45
CA ALA A 10 -30.87 -22.10 36.72
C ALA A 10 -31.00 -23.63 36.93
N ALA A 11 -30.15 -24.39 36.23
CA ALA A 11 -29.84 -25.78 36.54
C ALA A 11 -28.54 -25.85 37.36
N MET A 12 -28.63 -26.51 38.51
CA MET A 12 -27.52 -26.82 39.41
C MET A 12 -26.50 -27.73 38.73
N ILE A 13 -25.22 -27.37 38.85
CA ILE A 13 -24.08 -28.21 38.47
C ILE A 13 -23.78 -29.15 39.66
N PRO A 14 -23.59 -30.47 39.46
CA PRO A 14 -23.15 -31.36 40.52
C PRO A 14 -21.62 -31.29 40.70
N ASP A 15 -21.17 -31.29 41.96
CA ASP A 15 -19.77 -31.33 42.35
C ASP A 15 -19.01 -32.53 41.74
N PRO A 16 -17.74 -32.36 41.32
CA PRO A 16 -16.93 -33.49 40.86
C PRO A 16 -16.39 -34.31 42.04
N PRO A 17 -16.11 -35.62 41.84
CA PRO A 17 -15.65 -36.49 42.90
C PRO A 17 -14.19 -36.19 43.28
N LEU A 18 -13.95 -36.09 44.59
CA LEU A 18 -12.62 -36.07 45.21
C LEU A 18 -11.86 -37.37 44.92
N SER A 19 -10.89 -37.30 44.03
CA SER A 19 -9.90 -38.36 43.80
C SER A 19 -8.66 -38.13 44.67
N THR A 20 -8.54 -38.92 45.74
CA THR A 20 -7.32 -39.03 46.55
C THR A 20 -6.34 -40.02 45.92
N ASN A 21 -5.27 -39.52 45.28
CA ASN A 21 -4.06 -40.30 45.02
C ASN A 21 -2.83 -39.49 45.42
N PRO A 22 -1.84 -40.10 46.10
CA PRO A 22 -0.63 -39.42 46.55
C PRO A 22 0.36 -39.16 45.39
N PRO A 23 1.23 -38.15 45.49
CA PRO A 23 2.13 -37.77 44.41
C PRO A 23 3.29 -38.77 44.27
N PRO A 24 3.74 -39.07 43.03
CA PRO A 24 4.99 -39.78 42.82
C PRO A 24 6.19 -38.86 43.05
N SER A 25 7.23 -39.49 43.57
CA SER A 25 8.54 -38.97 43.92
C SER A 25 9.20 -38.18 42.78
N THR A 26 9.74 -37.02 43.14
CA THR A 26 10.63 -36.19 42.34
C THR A 26 11.87 -36.97 41.90
N SER A 27 12.09 -37.05 40.59
CA SER A 27 13.40 -37.41 40.03
C SER A 27 13.83 -36.36 39.01
N ASN A 28 14.92 -35.68 39.37
CA ASN A 28 15.92 -35.00 38.54
C ASN A 28 15.46 -34.43 37.18
N VAL A 29 14.91 -33.22 37.21
CA VAL A 29 14.98 -32.31 36.06
C VAL A 29 16.31 -31.58 36.13
N SER A 30 17.20 -31.90 35.20
CA SER A 30 18.40 -31.13 34.91
C SER A 30 18.04 -29.69 34.61
N SER A 31 18.50 -28.78 35.46
CA SER A 31 18.36 -27.33 35.34
C SER A 31 19.03 -26.82 34.07
N SER A 32 18.28 -26.76 32.96
CA SER A 32 18.61 -25.84 31.88
C SER A 32 18.46 -24.44 32.43
N SER A 33 19.59 -23.75 32.67
CA SER A 33 19.60 -22.36 33.12
C SER A 33 18.92 -21.48 32.07
N SER A 34 17.61 -21.30 32.16
CA SER A 34 16.89 -20.34 31.34
C SER A 34 17.40 -18.97 31.78
N CYS A 35 18.15 -18.31 30.89
CA CYS A 35 18.65 -16.97 31.11
C CYS A 35 17.51 -15.96 30.88
N ALA A 36 16.40 -16.15 31.60
CA ALA A 36 15.34 -15.17 31.70
C ALA A 36 15.96 -13.91 32.30
N LEU A 37 15.67 -12.75 31.72
CA LEU A 37 15.95 -11.50 32.41
C LEU A 37 15.08 -11.50 33.67
N GLU A 38 15.68 -11.66 34.85
CA GLU A 38 14.95 -11.66 36.12
C GLU A 38 14.16 -10.35 36.35
N THR A 39 14.46 -9.29 35.59
CA THR A 39 13.74 -8.01 35.64
C THR A 39 13.61 -7.34 34.26
N PRO A 40 12.44 -6.77 33.90
CA PRO A 40 12.25 -5.93 32.72
C PRO A 40 13.24 -4.75 32.70
N LEU A 41 13.69 -4.29 31.52
CA LEU A 41 14.73 -3.26 31.34
C LEU A 41 14.30 -1.89 31.89
N THR A 42 13.02 -1.55 31.79
CA THR A 42 12.44 -0.32 32.33
C THR A 42 11.48 -0.57 33.49
N GLY A 43 11.35 -1.81 33.97
CA GLY A 43 10.29 -2.21 34.90
C GLY A 43 8.89 -2.31 34.28
N HIS A 44 8.74 -2.05 32.97
CA HIS A 44 7.47 -2.09 32.24
C HIS A 44 7.66 -2.80 30.90
N LEU A 45 6.93 -3.90 30.68
CA LEU A 45 7.12 -4.76 29.49
C LEU A 45 6.78 -4.02 28.18
N GLU A 46 5.76 -3.18 28.18
CA GLU A 46 5.32 -2.47 27.00
C GLU A 46 6.35 -1.44 26.53
N SER A 47 6.99 -0.80 27.51
CA SER A 47 8.10 0.13 27.31
C SER A 47 9.33 -0.60 26.77
N ASP A 48 9.65 -1.77 27.31
CA ASP A 48 10.74 -2.61 26.81
C ASP A 48 10.51 -3.06 25.37
N ILE A 49 9.33 -3.57 25.04
CA ILE A 49 8.99 -3.99 23.68
C ILE A 49 9.07 -2.81 22.72
N THR A 50 8.56 -1.64 23.11
CA THR A 50 8.63 -0.41 22.31
C THR A 50 10.07 0.00 22.03
N LEU A 51 10.92 -0.06 23.06
CA LEU A 51 12.33 0.25 22.97
C LEU A 51 13.09 -0.75 22.09
N LEU A 52 12.88 -2.05 22.32
CA LEU A 52 13.56 -3.13 21.60
C LEU A 52 13.15 -3.16 20.13
N SER A 53 11.86 -2.98 19.82
CA SER A 53 11.36 -2.87 18.45
C SER A 53 11.93 -1.63 17.75
N SER A 54 12.06 -0.51 18.46
CA SER A 54 12.69 0.71 17.94
C SER A 54 14.18 0.55 17.69
N LEU A 55 14.89 -0.20 18.54
CA LEU A 55 16.29 -0.56 18.34
C LEU A 55 16.46 -1.41 17.07
N LEU A 56 15.51 -2.32 16.83
CA LEU A 56 15.47 -3.21 15.67
C LEU A 56 14.80 -2.59 14.44
N ASN A 57 14.29 -1.36 14.53
CA ASN A 57 13.55 -0.72 13.43
C ASN A 57 14.34 -0.74 12.11
N GLY A 58 13.69 -1.23 11.05
CA GLY A 58 14.22 -1.43 9.71
C GLY A 58 15.05 -2.71 9.53
N ARG A 59 15.23 -3.52 10.57
CA ARG A 59 15.96 -4.78 10.48
C ARG A 59 15.06 -5.87 9.89
N ILE A 60 15.59 -6.63 8.94
CA ILE A 60 14.96 -7.83 8.40
C ILE A 60 15.36 -9.03 9.28
N VAL A 61 14.40 -9.85 9.65
CA VAL A 61 14.57 -11.09 10.42
C VAL A 61 14.51 -12.25 9.43
N ASP A 62 15.68 -12.78 9.06
CA ASP A 62 15.83 -13.77 7.99
C ASP A 62 15.30 -15.18 8.34
N ASP A 63 14.88 -15.42 9.59
CA ASP A 63 14.61 -16.77 10.16
C ASP A 63 13.12 -17.16 10.20
N VAL A 64 12.24 -16.43 9.53
CA VAL A 64 10.78 -16.72 9.52
C VAL A 64 10.33 -17.32 8.18
N THR A 65 11.24 -18.00 7.48
CA THR A 65 11.02 -18.48 6.11
C THR A 65 9.93 -19.53 5.97
N ASP A 66 9.45 -20.10 7.08
CA ASP A 66 8.52 -21.22 7.06
C ASP A 66 7.07 -20.83 7.38
N ALA A 67 6.70 -19.55 7.23
CA ALA A 67 5.29 -19.20 7.21
C ALA A 67 4.66 -19.91 5.99
N PRO A 68 3.79 -20.92 6.18
CA PRO A 68 3.16 -21.58 5.04
C PRO A 68 2.52 -20.49 4.20
N SER A 69 2.82 -20.48 2.90
CA SER A 69 2.02 -19.68 1.97
C SER A 69 0.59 -20.09 2.22
N PRO A 70 -0.31 -19.17 2.60
CA PRO A 70 -1.69 -19.53 2.82
C PRO A 70 -2.20 -20.26 1.57
N ASP A 71 -2.94 -21.34 1.82
CA ASP A 71 -3.48 -22.21 0.80
C ASP A 71 -4.37 -21.38 -0.13
N ARG A 72 -4.05 -21.36 -1.43
CA ARG A 72 -4.59 -20.38 -2.39
C ARG A 72 -6.11 -20.45 -2.49
N ASP A 73 -6.71 -21.60 -2.22
CA ASP A 73 -8.16 -21.82 -2.29
C ASP A 73 -8.92 -21.41 -1.01
N ARG A 74 -8.24 -21.30 0.14
CA ARG A 74 -8.88 -20.91 1.42
C ARG A 74 -8.88 -19.40 1.68
N ASP A 75 -8.27 -18.62 0.79
CA ASP A 75 -8.01 -17.18 1.00
C ASP A 75 -9.16 -16.23 0.60
N GLY A 76 -10.34 -16.76 0.23
CA GLY A 76 -11.47 -15.95 -0.26
C GLY A 76 -11.76 -14.69 0.59
N PRO A 77 -12.06 -14.84 1.90
CA PRO A 77 -12.30 -13.72 2.80
C PRO A 77 -11.10 -12.77 2.95
N LEU A 78 -9.91 -13.32 3.16
CA LEU A 78 -8.68 -12.56 3.41
C LEU A 78 -8.30 -11.70 2.20
N ARG A 79 -8.51 -12.23 0.99
CA ARG A 79 -8.28 -11.53 -0.28
C ARG A 79 -9.26 -10.38 -0.46
N SER A 80 -10.55 -10.60 -0.23
CA SER A 80 -11.59 -9.57 -0.31
C SER A 80 -11.34 -8.45 0.70
N PHE A 81 -11.02 -8.77 1.95
CA PHE A 81 -10.66 -7.77 2.95
C PHE A 81 -9.36 -7.03 2.64
N SER A 82 -8.39 -7.67 1.98
CA SER A 82 -7.15 -7.01 1.58
C SER A 82 -7.39 -5.98 0.46
N ARG A 83 -8.25 -6.32 -0.50
CA ARG A 83 -8.71 -5.41 -1.56
C ARG A 83 -9.48 -4.23 -0.97
N LEU A 84 -10.39 -4.50 -0.03
CA LEU A 84 -11.09 -3.44 0.68
C LEU A 84 -10.12 -2.55 1.47
N SER A 85 -9.13 -3.12 2.17
CA SER A 85 -8.09 -2.35 2.87
C SER A 85 -7.30 -1.45 1.93
N ALA A 86 -6.95 -1.93 0.74
CA ALA A 86 -6.29 -1.11 -0.28
C ALA A 86 -7.18 0.07 -0.73
N VAL A 87 -8.45 -0.20 -1.06
CA VAL A 87 -9.43 0.82 -1.48
C VAL A 87 -9.62 1.88 -0.40
N LEU A 88 -9.74 1.49 0.87
CA LEU A 88 -9.95 2.44 1.97
C LEU A 88 -8.73 3.32 2.28
N THR A 89 -7.55 2.97 1.78
CA THR A 89 -6.31 3.71 2.10
C THR A 89 -6.03 4.83 1.10
N ILE A 90 -6.77 5.94 1.21
CA ILE A 90 -6.77 7.06 0.25
C ILE A 90 -5.70 8.15 0.49
N GLY A 91 -5.11 8.22 1.70
CA GLY A 91 -4.22 9.32 2.08
C GLY A 91 -4.96 10.63 2.36
N SER A 92 -4.27 11.55 3.03
CA SER A 92 -4.83 12.84 3.50
C SER A 92 -3.78 13.95 3.37
N ASP A 93 -4.14 15.21 3.59
CA ASP A 93 -3.17 16.32 3.57
C ASP A 93 -2.03 16.13 4.59
N ASP A 94 -2.34 15.68 5.80
CA ASP A 94 -1.36 15.41 6.86
C ASP A 94 -0.57 14.11 6.66
N ALA A 95 -1.09 13.21 5.81
CA ALA A 95 -0.54 11.90 5.55
C ALA A 95 -0.59 11.56 4.05
N HIS A 96 0.01 12.40 3.20
CA HIS A 96 -0.04 12.22 1.74
C HIS A 96 0.53 10.86 1.27
N ARG A 97 1.50 10.29 1.98
CA ARG A 97 2.03 8.92 1.73
C ARG A 97 1.14 7.79 2.22
N ALA A 98 0.03 8.13 2.88
CA ALA A 98 -0.80 7.28 3.72
C ALA A 98 0.05 6.32 4.56
N HIS A 99 0.88 6.90 5.43
CA HIS A 99 1.51 6.14 6.50
C HIS A 99 0.47 5.58 7.48
N ARG A 100 -0.78 6.04 7.36
CA ARG A 100 -1.92 5.43 8.01
C ARG A 100 -2.26 4.10 7.32
N VAL A 101 -2.13 3.02 8.06
CA VAL A 101 -2.46 1.65 7.63
C VAL A 101 -3.79 1.29 8.26
N HIS A 102 -4.66 0.68 7.46
CA HIS A 102 -5.97 0.21 7.91
C HIS A 102 -5.98 -1.32 7.90
N ALA A 103 -6.19 -1.92 9.06
CA ALA A 103 -6.48 -3.35 9.16
C ALA A 103 -7.98 -3.55 9.13
N ILE A 104 -8.39 -4.52 8.32
CA ILE A 104 -9.77 -4.92 8.16
C ILE A 104 -9.89 -6.36 8.62
N SER A 105 -10.83 -6.61 9.51
CA SER A 105 -11.31 -7.95 9.83
C SER A 105 -12.82 -7.97 9.73
N GLY A 106 -13.40 -9.15 9.73
CA GLY A 106 -14.84 -9.28 9.68
C GLY A 106 -15.31 -10.70 9.63
N GLN A 107 -16.62 -10.85 9.77
CA GLN A 107 -17.29 -12.11 9.54
C GLN A 107 -17.80 -12.12 8.10
N VAL A 108 -17.26 -13.03 7.29
CA VAL A 108 -17.81 -13.37 5.98
C VAL A 108 -18.77 -14.53 6.18
N ARG A 109 -20.04 -14.35 5.81
CA ARG A 109 -20.99 -15.44 5.58
C ARG A 109 -20.94 -15.80 4.09
N GLU A 110 -21.55 -16.93 3.74
CA GLU A 110 -21.45 -17.58 2.41
C GLU A 110 -21.48 -16.61 1.22
N ASN A 111 -22.21 -15.50 1.30
CA ASN A 111 -22.18 -14.42 0.31
C ASN A 111 -22.26 -13.00 0.93
N SER A 112 -21.78 -12.75 2.14
CA SER A 112 -21.92 -11.40 2.71
C SER A 112 -20.90 -11.07 3.78
N ILE A 113 -20.63 -9.78 3.96
CA ILE A 113 -19.92 -9.29 5.14
C ILE A 113 -21.00 -8.96 6.17
N ALA A 114 -21.04 -9.69 7.29
CA ALA A 114 -21.98 -9.43 8.38
C ALA A 114 -21.44 -8.35 9.33
N LEU A 115 -20.15 -8.43 9.64
CA LEU A 115 -19.45 -7.49 10.51
C LEU A 115 -18.15 -7.08 9.84
N LEU A 116 -17.89 -5.78 9.79
CA LEU A 116 -16.62 -5.23 9.36
C LEU A 116 -15.97 -4.44 10.49
N VAL A 117 -14.77 -4.85 10.87
CA VAL A 117 -13.92 -4.18 11.84
C VAL A 117 -12.81 -3.46 11.10
N CYS A 118 -12.69 -2.16 11.33
CA CYS A 118 -11.56 -1.38 10.81
C CYS A 118 -10.74 -0.81 11.96
N ALA A 119 -9.44 -1.08 11.99
CA ALA A 119 -8.50 -0.39 12.86
C ALA A 119 -7.59 0.55 12.05
N GLU A 120 -7.32 1.73 12.59
CA GLU A 120 -6.28 2.63 12.08
C GLU A 120 -5.04 2.48 12.97
N ASN A 121 -3.85 2.55 12.39
CA ASN A 121 -2.65 2.70 13.20
C ASN A 121 -2.64 4.07 13.89
N THR A 122 -2.50 4.06 15.21
CA THR A 122 -2.52 5.29 16.01
C THR A 122 -1.09 5.80 16.21
N PRO A 123 -0.71 6.96 15.64
CA PRO A 123 0.56 7.58 15.97
C PRO A 123 0.53 8.08 17.41
N ILE A 124 1.68 8.06 18.08
CA ILE A 124 1.83 8.74 19.38
C ILE A 124 1.59 10.23 19.16
N SER A 125 0.62 10.81 19.88
CA SER A 125 0.34 12.25 19.80
C SER A 125 1.61 13.05 20.08
N LYS A 126 1.89 14.05 19.23
CA LYS A 126 3.06 14.93 19.36
C LYS A 126 2.89 16.03 20.41
N ASP A 127 1.72 16.13 21.04
CA ASP A 127 1.42 17.18 22.00
C ASP A 127 2.12 16.91 23.34
N GLY A 128 3.45 17.05 23.35
CA GLY A 128 4.34 16.88 24.49
C GLY A 128 4.21 17.96 25.57
N ARG A 129 3.00 18.47 25.84
CA ARG A 129 2.76 19.57 26.80
C ARG A 129 2.09 19.13 28.12
N GLY A 130 2.20 17.88 28.56
CA GLY A 130 1.53 17.42 29.79
C GLY A 130 2.40 16.61 30.75
N SER A 131 2.97 17.26 31.76
CA SER A 131 3.74 16.69 32.89
C SER A 131 2.87 16.02 33.97
N GLN A 132 2.02 15.06 33.62
CA GLN A 132 1.23 14.30 34.61
C GLN A 132 1.38 12.79 34.46
N GLU A 133 1.05 12.07 35.51
CA GLU A 133 1.36 10.66 35.75
C GLU A 133 0.95 9.67 34.63
N MET A 134 1.67 8.54 34.63
CA MET A 134 1.58 7.46 33.66
C MET A 134 0.32 6.62 33.89
N GLN A 135 -0.72 6.88 33.10
CA GLN A 135 -1.91 6.03 33.05
C GLN A 135 -2.30 5.85 31.58
N VAL A 136 -2.14 4.63 31.05
CA VAL A 136 -2.67 4.24 29.73
C VAL A 136 -4.18 4.04 29.91
N VAL A 137 -4.91 5.14 30.01
CA VAL A 137 -6.37 5.16 30.09
C VAL A 137 -6.87 5.51 28.70
N GLY A 138 -6.74 4.55 27.79
CA GLY A 138 -7.32 4.65 26.46
C GLY A 138 -8.23 3.46 26.25
N GLU A 139 -9.52 3.61 26.60
CA GLU A 139 -10.53 2.69 26.07
C GLU A 139 -10.60 2.92 24.56
N GLY A 140 -10.40 1.84 23.80
CA GLY A 140 -10.64 1.90 22.37
C GLY A 140 -12.11 2.23 22.13
N SER A 141 -12.38 3.23 21.30
CA SER A 141 -13.76 3.61 20.98
C SER A 141 -14.21 2.85 19.74
N THR A 142 -15.36 2.21 19.84
CA THR A 142 -16.05 1.59 18.71
C THR A 142 -17.04 2.59 18.14
N ILE A 143 -16.84 2.97 16.89
CA ILE A 143 -17.71 3.89 16.16
C ILE A 143 -18.53 3.08 15.17
N LYS A 144 -19.82 2.91 15.48
CA LYS A 144 -20.78 2.33 14.53
C LYS A 144 -21.10 3.36 13.45
N ILE A 145 -20.88 3.00 12.18
CA ILE A 145 -21.23 3.87 11.06
C ILE A 145 -22.73 3.76 10.82
N LYS A 146 -23.46 4.87 10.96
CA LYS A 146 -24.88 4.94 10.64
C LYS A 146 -25.10 5.13 9.15
N ASP A 147 -26.31 4.83 8.68
CA ASP A 147 -26.80 5.13 7.33
C ASP A 147 -26.00 4.48 6.20
N ILE A 148 -25.35 3.35 6.47
CA ILE A 148 -24.59 2.59 5.46
C ILE A 148 -25.49 2.14 4.30
N GLN A 149 -26.77 1.88 4.59
CA GLN A 149 -27.77 1.44 3.62
C GLN A 149 -28.40 2.59 2.80
N ASN A 150 -27.91 3.83 2.94
CA ASN A 150 -28.42 4.98 2.19
C ASN A 150 -27.96 4.96 0.73
N HIS A 151 -28.65 4.15 -0.08
CA HIS A 151 -28.39 4.00 -1.50
C HIS A 151 -28.65 5.29 -2.31
N GLU A 152 -29.58 6.15 -1.91
CA GLU A 152 -29.82 7.43 -2.60
C GLU A 152 -28.62 8.37 -2.51
N ARG A 153 -27.95 8.38 -1.35
CA ARG A 153 -26.67 9.06 -1.21
C ARG A 153 -25.57 8.41 -2.05
N GLY A 154 -25.52 7.07 -2.08
CA GLY A 154 -24.61 6.32 -2.95
C GLY A 154 -24.77 6.69 -4.42
N LYS A 155 -26.02 6.75 -4.91
CA LYS A 155 -26.35 7.22 -6.26
C LYS A 155 -25.84 8.63 -6.49
N LYS A 156 -26.19 9.57 -5.61
CA LYS A 156 -25.77 10.96 -5.73
C LYS A 156 -24.24 11.08 -5.80
N LEU A 157 -23.51 10.32 -4.98
CA LEU A 157 -22.05 10.29 -5.00
C LEU A 157 -21.51 9.83 -6.36
N LEU A 158 -22.13 8.83 -7.00
CA LEU A 158 -21.74 8.35 -8.33
C LEU A 158 -22.20 9.25 -9.47
N ASP A 159 -23.28 10.02 -9.29
CA ASP A 159 -23.75 10.97 -10.29
C ASP A 159 -22.93 12.28 -10.26
N THR A 160 -22.27 12.57 -9.14
CA THR A 160 -21.54 13.83 -8.92
C THR A 160 -20.10 13.64 -8.46
N TRP A 161 -19.47 12.50 -8.75
CA TRP A 161 -18.11 12.19 -8.26
C TRP A 161 -17.05 13.14 -8.84
N ASP A 162 -17.32 13.70 -10.01
CA ASP A 162 -16.44 14.57 -10.79
C ASP A 162 -16.56 16.06 -10.39
N ILE A 163 -17.66 16.44 -9.72
CA ILE A 163 -17.92 17.79 -9.22
C ILE A 163 -16.90 18.16 -8.14
N ASP A 164 -16.46 19.42 -8.14
CA ASP A 164 -15.44 19.98 -7.24
C ASP A 164 -15.82 19.87 -5.75
N ASP A 165 -15.52 18.71 -5.15
CA ASP A 165 -15.32 18.62 -3.71
C ASP A 165 -13.88 19.02 -3.41
N THR A 166 -13.71 20.14 -2.72
CA THR A 166 -12.42 20.65 -2.25
C THR A 166 -12.06 20.12 -0.86
N ARG A 167 -12.95 19.32 -0.25
CA ARG A 167 -12.77 18.87 1.13
C ARG A 167 -11.86 17.65 1.19
N ASP A 168 -11.08 17.63 2.26
CA ASP A 168 -10.36 16.45 2.66
C ASP A 168 -11.30 15.39 3.22
N TYR A 169 -11.10 14.15 2.77
CA TYR A 169 -11.91 13.02 3.20
C TYR A 169 -11.27 12.37 4.41
N ILE A 170 -11.98 12.37 5.54
CA ILE A 170 -11.62 11.53 6.66
C ILE A 170 -11.99 10.07 6.35
N PHE A 171 -11.23 9.12 6.91
CA PHE A 171 -11.43 7.69 6.70
C PHE A 171 -12.88 7.24 6.93
N GLN A 172 -13.54 7.78 7.97
CA GLN A 172 -14.92 7.42 8.33
C GLN A 172 -15.92 7.80 7.24
N ASP A 173 -15.77 8.99 6.66
CA ASP A 173 -16.63 9.45 5.57
C ASP A 173 -16.37 8.64 4.30
N HIS A 174 -15.11 8.36 3.99
CA HIS A 174 -14.74 7.53 2.85
C HIS A 174 -15.31 6.11 2.96
N LEU A 175 -15.18 5.49 4.12
CA LEU A 175 -15.71 4.16 4.43
C LEU A 175 -17.24 4.14 4.30
N ARG A 176 -17.94 5.09 4.93
CA ARG A 176 -19.40 5.22 4.80
C ARG A 176 -19.84 5.36 3.35
N ASP A 177 -19.20 6.27 2.61
CA ASP A 177 -19.55 6.57 1.23
C ASP A 177 -19.31 5.36 0.32
N ILE A 178 -18.23 4.58 0.52
CA ILE A 178 -18.03 3.33 -0.22
C ILE A 178 -19.21 2.40 -0.04
N PHE A 179 -19.59 2.11 1.20
CA PHE A 179 -20.67 1.16 1.42
C PHE A 179 -22.05 1.68 1.00
N GLN A 180 -22.27 3.00 1.01
CA GLN A 180 -23.47 3.60 0.41
C GLN A 180 -23.51 3.43 -1.11
N MET A 181 -22.37 3.58 -1.80
CA MET A 181 -22.27 3.25 -3.23
C MET A 181 -22.49 1.76 -3.48
N LEU A 182 -21.97 0.89 -2.60
CA LEU A 182 -22.22 -0.54 -2.70
C LEU A 182 -23.71 -0.87 -2.53
N ALA A 183 -24.37 -0.25 -1.55
CA ALA A 183 -25.82 -0.37 -1.35
C ALA A 183 -26.61 0.14 -2.57
N TYR A 184 -26.14 1.20 -3.24
CA TYR A 184 -26.77 1.69 -4.46
C TYR A 184 -26.69 0.70 -5.62
N LEU A 185 -25.51 0.17 -5.93
CA LEU A 185 -25.39 -0.78 -7.03
C LEU A 185 -26.19 -2.05 -6.78
N ARG A 186 -26.33 -2.49 -5.52
CA ARG A 186 -27.22 -3.59 -5.15
C ARG A 186 -28.68 -3.30 -5.54
N VAL A 187 -29.18 -2.12 -5.19
CA VAL A 187 -30.54 -1.68 -5.53
C VAL A 187 -30.69 -1.50 -7.04
N LEU A 188 -29.68 -0.97 -7.71
CA LEU A 188 -29.65 -0.79 -9.16
C LEU A 188 -29.72 -2.15 -9.88
N ASN A 189 -28.91 -3.11 -9.45
CA ASN A 189 -28.89 -4.46 -10.01
C ASN A 189 -30.26 -5.14 -9.88
N ALA A 190 -30.84 -5.14 -8.68
CA ALA A 190 -32.17 -5.69 -8.44
C ALA A 190 -33.26 -5.02 -9.30
N LYS A 191 -33.22 -3.67 -9.44
CA LYS A 191 -34.17 -2.94 -10.29
C LYS A 191 -34.00 -3.28 -11.77
N LEU A 192 -32.77 -3.37 -12.26
CA LEU A 192 -32.47 -3.65 -13.66
C LEU A 192 -33.00 -5.02 -14.09
N PHE A 193 -32.80 -6.06 -13.27
CA PHE A 193 -33.37 -7.39 -13.50
C PHE A 193 -34.90 -7.43 -13.47
N THR A 194 -35.57 -6.51 -12.76
CA THR A 194 -37.04 -6.43 -12.77
C THR A 194 -37.60 -5.66 -13.96
N ILE A 195 -36.83 -4.75 -14.57
CA ILE A 195 -37.32 -3.81 -15.58
C ILE A 195 -37.00 -4.28 -17.00
N SER A 196 -35.87 -4.96 -17.19
CA SER A 196 -35.38 -5.32 -18.52
C SER A 196 -34.92 -6.78 -18.57
N ASN A 197 -35.24 -7.46 -19.68
CA ASN A 197 -34.62 -8.74 -20.04
C ASN A 197 -33.41 -8.54 -20.96
N ASP A 198 -33.10 -7.30 -21.36
CA ASP A 198 -31.94 -6.98 -22.19
C ASP A 198 -30.66 -6.99 -21.34
N HIS A 199 -29.97 -8.12 -21.35
CA HIS A 199 -28.70 -8.32 -20.65
C HIS A 199 -27.63 -7.30 -21.05
N SER A 200 -27.64 -6.80 -22.30
CA SER A 200 -26.64 -5.83 -22.77
C SER A 200 -26.82 -4.47 -22.08
N PHE A 201 -28.06 -4.01 -21.95
CA PHE A 201 -28.42 -2.79 -21.24
C PHE A 201 -28.09 -2.87 -19.75
N ILE A 202 -28.41 -4.00 -19.10
CA ILE A 202 -28.09 -4.25 -17.68
C ILE A 202 -26.59 -4.18 -17.47
N LYS A 203 -25.83 -4.94 -18.29
CA LYS A 203 -24.37 -4.99 -18.21
C LYS A 203 -23.73 -3.62 -18.43
N SER A 204 -24.19 -2.86 -19.42
CA SER A 204 -23.68 -1.50 -19.70
C SER A 204 -23.92 -0.54 -18.53
N THR A 205 -25.13 -0.57 -17.96
CA THR A 205 -25.49 0.30 -16.82
C THR A 205 -24.68 -0.03 -15.57
N LEU A 206 -24.54 -1.31 -15.23
CA LEU A 206 -23.72 -1.76 -14.10
C LEU A 206 -22.23 -1.49 -14.32
N THR A 207 -21.74 -1.64 -15.55
CA THR A 207 -20.36 -1.34 -15.92
C THR A 207 -20.06 0.14 -15.72
N THR A 208 -20.97 1.03 -16.15
CA THR A 208 -20.85 2.48 -15.97
C THR A 208 -20.82 2.86 -14.49
N ALA A 209 -21.74 2.32 -13.69
CA ALA A 209 -21.81 2.62 -12.27
C ALA A 209 -20.59 2.07 -11.50
N SER A 210 -20.10 0.88 -11.88
CA SER A 210 -18.87 0.28 -11.38
C SER A 210 -17.63 1.12 -11.73
N TRP A 211 -17.58 1.67 -12.95
CA TRP A 211 -16.51 2.58 -13.37
C TRP A 211 -16.51 3.86 -12.52
N ASN A 212 -17.67 4.46 -12.25
CA ASN A 212 -17.77 5.65 -11.41
C ASN A 212 -17.27 5.39 -9.97
N ILE A 213 -17.48 4.18 -9.41
CA ILE A 213 -16.87 3.78 -8.13
C ILE A 213 -15.34 3.80 -8.22
N VAL A 214 -14.78 3.20 -9.28
CA VAL A 214 -13.34 3.17 -9.52
C VAL A 214 -12.79 4.61 -9.63
N CYS A 215 -13.47 5.49 -10.35
CA CYS A 215 -13.12 6.90 -10.49
C CYS A 215 -13.12 7.63 -9.14
N LEU A 216 -14.20 7.53 -8.36
CA LEU A 216 -14.27 8.18 -7.05
C LEU A 216 -13.15 7.70 -6.12
N ILE A 217 -12.87 6.40 -6.09
CA ILE A 217 -11.79 5.83 -5.26
C ILE A 217 -10.43 6.44 -5.64
N HIS A 218 -10.13 6.52 -6.95
CA HIS A 218 -8.85 7.08 -7.41
C HIS A 218 -8.76 8.59 -7.22
N ARG A 219 -9.87 9.30 -7.42
CA ARG A 219 -9.98 10.73 -7.10
C ARG A 219 -9.64 10.98 -5.64
N ARG A 220 -10.10 10.13 -4.72
CA ARG A 220 -9.79 10.25 -3.28
C ARG A 220 -8.38 9.77 -2.94
N ALA A 221 -7.90 8.71 -3.61
CA ALA A 221 -6.56 8.15 -3.41
C ALA A 221 -5.42 8.96 -4.04
N PHE A 222 -5.72 10.04 -4.76
CA PHE A 222 -4.79 10.73 -5.66
C PHE A 222 -3.49 11.18 -4.98
N ARG A 223 -3.53 11.63 -3.72
CA ARG A 223 -2.32 12.08 -3.00
C ARG A 223 -1.36 10.93 -2.78
N LYS A 224 -1.90 9.79 -2.35
CA LYS A 224 -1.12 8.59 -2.10
C LYS A 224 -0.61 8.01 -3.42
N LEU A 225 -1.49 7.88 -4.41
CA LEU A 225 -1.14 7.39 -5.73
C LEU A 225 -0.08 8.28 -6.38
N GLY A 226 -0.30 9.58 -6.40
CA GLY A 226 0.67 10.58 -6.86
C GLY A 226 2.00 10.46 -6.13
N SER A 227 1.99 10.34 -4.79
CA SER A 227 3.24 10.15 -4.02
C SER A 227 3.97 8.88 -4.42
N ARG A 228 3.24 7.78 -4.70
CA ARG A 228 3.84 6.52 -5.16
C ARG A 228 4.36 6.63 -6.58
N ILE A 229 3.67 7.34 -7.47
CA ILE A 229 4.14 7.60 -8.83
C ILE A 229 5.38 8.49 -8.80
N SER A 230 5.38 9.58 -8.03
CA SER A 230 6.55 10.44 -7.87
C SER A 230 7.70 9.69 -7.23
N ASP A 231 7.47 8.96 -6.13
CA ASP A 231 8.49 8.11 -5.52
C ASP A 231 8.99 7.09 -6.55
N PHE A 232 8.13 6.48 -7.36
CA PHE A 232 8.58 5.56 -8.40
C PHE A 232 9.38 6.26 -9.47
N ILE A 233 8.98 7.41 -10.00
CA ILE A 233 9.75 8.13 -11.03
C ILE A 233 11.10 8.59 -10.48
N ASP A 234 11.09 9.16 -9.28
CA ASP A 234 12.29 9.70 -8.64
C ASP A 234 13.21 8.56 -8.13
N HIS A 235 12.64 7.39 -7.76
CA HIS A 235 13.38 6.18 -7.38
C HIS A 235 13.68 5.24 -8.56
N ALA A 236 13.01 5.36 -9.70
CA ALA A 236 13.16 4.44 -10.81
C ALA A 236 14.47 4.72 -11.54
N ALA A 237 15.35 3.73 -11.52
CA ALA A 237 15.56 2.80 -12.61
C ALA A 237 15.35 3.26 -14.07
N LEU A 238 14.42 4.14 -14.45
CA LEU A 238 14.07 4.26 -15.87
C LEU A 238 15.15 4.90 -16.72
N LYS A 239 15.81 5.93 -16.17
CA LYS A 239 17.02 6.47 -16.76
C LYS A 239 18.10 5.38 -16.86
N THR A 240 18.28 4.61 -15.79
CA THR A 240 19.26 3.52 -15.72
C THR A 240 18.95 2.39 -16.71
N ILE A 241 17.71 1.93 -16.81
CA ILE A 241 17.24 0.88 -17.73
C ILE A 241 17.50 1.34 -19.16
N ARG A 242 17.14 2.59 -19.48
CA ARG A 242 17.44 3.16 -20.79
C ARG A 242 18.95 3.17 -21.08
N GLU A 243 19.75 3.74 -20.18
CA GLU A 243 21.21 3.80 -20.34
C GLU A 243 21.84 2.40 -20.47
N VAL A 244 21.28 1.41 -19.78
CA VAL A 244 21.76 0.02 -19.83
C VAL A 244 21.42 -0.65 -21.14
N ILE A 245 20.18 -0.50 -21.62
CA ILE A 245 19.78 -1.07 -22.91
C ILE A 245 20.56 -0.41 -24.05
N GLU A 246 20.80 0.91 -23.96
CA GLU A 246 21.66 1.63 -24.91
C GLU A 246 23.12 1.12 -24.86
N ARG A 247 23.65 0.80 -23.66
CA ARG A 247 25.05 0.33 -23.48
C ARG A 247 25.29 -1.14 -23.78
N LEU A 248 24.32 -2.02 -23.52
CA LEU A 248 24.48 -3.46 -23.75
C LEU A 248 24.72 -3.78 -25.23
N GLY A 249 24.34 -2.87 -26.13
CA GLY A 249 24.42 -3.08 -27.56
C GLY A 249 23.42 -4.14 -28.00
N PHE A 250 22.82 -3.95 -29.17
CA PHE A 250 21.76 -4.84 -29.64
C PHE A 250 22.22 -6.29 -29.93
N GLY A 251 23.53 -6.57 -29.90
CA GLY A 251 24.11 -7.89 -30.19
C GLY A 251 23.98 -8.94 -29.08
N GLN A 252 23.49 -8.59 -27.88
CA GLN A 252 23.27 -9.56 -26.79
C GLN A 252 21.82 -10.03 -26.65
N PHE A 253 20.90 -9.51 -27.46
CA PHE A 253 19.54 -10.03 -27.47
C PHE A 253 19.55 -11.42 -28.13
N PRO A 254 19.07 -12.47 -27.44
CA PRO A 254 18.97 -13.78 -28.05
C PRO A 254 18.14 -13.66 -29.33
N HIS A 255 18.70 -14.04 -30.48
CA HIS A 255 18.08 -13.93 -31.80
C HIS A 255 16.83 -14.80 -31.99
N ASN A 256 16.41 -15.52 -30.96
CA ASN A 256 15.16 -16.27 -30.98
C ASN A 256 14.01 -15.26 -30.94
N GLN A 257 13.02 -15.42 -31.83
CA GLN A 257 11.79 -14.62 -31.81
C GLN A 257 11.03 -14.88 -30.50
N PHE A 258 11.24 -14.04 -29.51
CA PHE A 258 10.39 -14.00 -28.33
C PHE A 258 9.20 -13.11 -28.64
N SER A 259 8.00 -13.60 -28.36
CA SER A 259 6.79 -12.79 -28.34
C SER A 259 6.27 -12.68 -26.91
N ILE A 260 5.91 -11.48 -26.50
CA ILE A 260 5.26 -11.25 -25.21
C ILE A 260 3.76 -11.19 -25.47
N GLN A 261 3.02 -12.10 -24.84
CA GLN A 261 1.57 -12.09 -24.89
C GLN A 261 1.01 -11.00 -23.99
N ILE A 262 0.12 -10.17 -24.52
CA ILE A 262 -0.68 -9.22 -23.74
C ILE A 262 -2.14 -9.65 -23.83
N SER A 263 -2.80 -9.70 -22.66
CA SER A 263 -4.24 -9.94 -22.55
C SER A 263 -5.02 -8.84 -23.26
N ASP A 264 -6.08 -9.22 -24.00
CA ASP A 264 -6.87 -8.36 -24.90
C ASP A 264 -7.12 -6.94 -24.34
N PRO A 265 -6.33 -5.93 -24.77
CA PRO A 265 -6.55 -4.56 -24.36
C PRO A 265 -7.71 -3.97 -25.17
N ASP A 266 -8.70 -3.39 -24.49
CA ASP A 266 -9.81 -2.71 -25.16
C ASP A 266 -9.29 -1.63 -26.13
N LEU A 267 -10.08 -1.34 -27.16
CA LEU A 267 -9.75 -0.35 -28.20
C LEU A 267 -9.32 1.03 -27.64
N MET A 268 -9.86 1.42 -26.48
CA MET A 268 -9.48 2.65 -25.79
C MET A 268 -8.03 2.62 -25.29
N HIS A 269 -7.58 1.50 -24.71
CA HIS A 269 -6.19 1.32 -24.30
C HIS A 269 -5.26 1.32 -25.49
N PHE A 270 -5.67 0.73 -26.61
CA PHE A 270 -4.92 0.78 -27.86
C PHE A 270 -4.73 2.23 -28.35
N LYS A 271 -5.81 3.01 -28.42
CA LYS A 271 -5.75 4.43 -28.79
C LYS A 271 -4.83 5.21 -27.86
N PHE A 272 -4.88 4.93 -26.55
CA PHE A 272 -3.98 5.55 -25.57
C PHE A 272 -2.51 5.14 -25.78
N MET A 273 -2.23 3.86 -25.94
CA MET A 273 -0.89 3.33 -26.22
C MET A 273 -0.29 3.96 -27.48
N LYS A 274 -1.09 4.13 -28.53
CA LYS A 274 -0.65 4.77 -29.77
C LYS A 274 -0.38 6.27 -29.60
N ARG A 275 -1.29 7.00 -28.94
CA ARG A 275 -1.21 8.48 -28.82
C ARG A 275 -0.21 8.97 -27.79
N VAL A 276 -0.19 8.35 -26.61
CA VAL A 276 0.59 8.82 -25.46
C VAL A 276 1.91 8.08 -25.36
N ALA A 277 1.87 6.77 -25.58
CA ALA A 277 3.01 5.92 -25.33
C ALA A 277 3.92 5.73 -26.57
N ASN A 278 3.44 6.02 -27.79
CA ASN A 278 4.16 5.73 -29.05
C ASN A 278 4.66 4.28 -29.14
N ILE A 279 3.92 3.32 -28.57
CA ILE A 279 4.29 1.91 -28.70
C ILE A 279 4.20 1.57 -30.20
N PRO A 280 5.26 1.03 -30.83
CA PRO A 280 5.27 0.67 -32.24
C PRO A 280 4.04 -0.17 -32.58
N THR A 281 3.49 0.04 -33.78
CA THR A 281 2.24 -0.56 -34.24
C THR A 281 2.19 -2.04 -33.90
N LEU A 282 1.33 -2.39 -32.94
CA LEU A 282 0.91 -3.77 -32.71
C LEU A 282 0.44 -4.38 -34.05
N PRO A 283 0.65 -5.69 -34.25
CA PRO A 283 0.25 -6.36 -35.48
C PRO A 283 -1.22 -6.07 -35.85
N SER A 284 -1.49 -6.01 -37.15
CA SER A 284 -2.80 -5.72 -37.72
C SER A 284 -3.84 -6.74 -37.27
N GLN A 285 -4.86 -6.23 -36.55
CA GLN A 285 -6.05 -6.86 -35.98
C GLN A 285 -5.84 -8.21 -35.24
N PRO A 286 -6.16 -8.30 -33.95
CA PRO A 286 -6.23 -9.59 -33.29
C PRO A 286 -7.30 -10.46 -33.97
N SER A 287 -7.03 -11.75 -34.12
CA SER A 287 -8.12 -12.73 -34.22
C SER A 287 -8.69 -12.92 -32.82
N PRO A 288 -10.01 -13.10 -32.63
CA PRO A 288 -10.58 -13.46 -31.32
C PRO A 288 -9.88 -14.65 -30.64
N ASP A 289 -9.27 -15.54 -31.43
CA ASP A 289 -8.55 -16.72 -30.92
C ASP A 289 -7.04 -16.49 -30.67
N HIS A 290 -6.51 -15.30 -30.98
CA HIS A 290 -5.08 -15.03 -30.91
C HIS A 290 -4.77 -13.80 -30.07
N PRO A 291 -4.06 -13.98 -28.94
CA PRO A 291 -3.69 -12.87 -28.09
C PRO A 291 -2.71 -11.94 -28.80
N TYR A 292 -2.64 -10.68 -28.36
CA TYR A 292 -1.68 -9.74 -28.92
C TYR A 292 -0.25 -10.20 -28.59
N LEU A 293 0.50 -10.56 -29.63
CA LEU A 293 1.90 -10.92 -29.54
C LEU A 293 2.77 -9.70 -29.84
N LEU A 294 3.50 -9.24 -28.83
CA LEU A 294 4.51 -8.21 -28.99
C LEU A 294 5.85 -8.83 -29.37
N GLU A 295 6.33 -8.55 -30.58
CA GLU A 295 7.65 -8.98 -31.01
C GLU A 295 8.74 -8.30 -30.17
N VAL A 296 9.59 -9.11 -29.55
CA VAL A 296 10.77 -8.64 -28.84
C VAL A 296 11.87 -8.36 -29.85
N SER A 297 12.00 -7.08 -30.20
CA SER A 297 13.18 -6.56 -30.89
C SER A 297 13.87 -5.51 -30.02
N PRO A 298 15.16 -5.26 -30.19
CA PRO A 298 15.83 -4.25 -29.40
C PRO A 298 15.27 -2.83 -29.61
N HIS A 299 14.80 -2.53 -30.82
CA HIS A 299 14.08 -1.29 -31.12
C HIS A 299 12.76 -1.20 -30.34
N ASN A 300 11.99 -2.29 -30.32
CA ASN A 300 10.73 -2.35 -29.57
C ASN A 300 10.98 -2.22 -28.07
N VAL A 301 12.01 -2.86 -27.52
CA VAL A 301 12.37 -2.76 -26.09
C VAL A 301 12.69 -1.32 -25.69
N LEU A 302 13.48 -0.60 -26.49
CA LEU A 302 13.74 0.82 -26.25
C LEU A 302 12.47 1.65 -26.33
N ALA A 303 11.63 1.39 -27.34
CA ALA A 303 10.35 2.06 -27.48
C ALA A 303 9.46 1.80 -26.25
N TRP A 304 9.39 0.57 -25.74
CA TRP A 304 8.61 0.22 -24.55
C TRP A 304 9.11 0.93 -23.28
N VAL A 305 10.42 1.06 -23.10
CA VAL A 305 10.99 1.80 -21.97
C VAL A 305 10.62 3.29 -22.04
N GLU A 306 10.71 3.88 -23.23
CA GLU A 306 10.31 5.26 -23.47
C GLU A 306 8.79 5.45 -23.27
N SER A 307 7.99 4.53 -23.79
CA SER A 307 6.54 4.45 -23.58
C SER A 307 6.18 4.42 -22.10
N PHE A 308 6.81 3.54 -21.33
CA PHE A 308 6.58 3.40 -19.90
C PHE A 308 6.97 4.68 -19.13
N SER A 309 8.09 5.30 -19.49
CA SER A 309 8.49 6.62 -18.95
C SER A 309 7.42 7.68 -19.21
N ARG A 310 6.90 7.77 -20.45
CA ARG A 310 5.84 8.72 -20.82
C ARG A 310 4.54 8.47 -20.08
N ILE A 311 4.14 7.20 -19.92
CA ILE A 311 2.94 6.83 -19.17
C ILE A 311 3.06 7.27 -17.71
N LEU A 312 4.23 7.09 -17.08
CA LEU A 312 4.45 7.52 -15.70
C LEU A 312 4.49 9.03 -15.55
N LEU A 313 5.12 9.75 -16.49
CA LEU A 313 5.09 11.22 -16.51
C LEU A 313 3.66 11.75 -16.71
N PHE A 314 2.88 11.09 -17.57
CA PHE A 314 1.46 11.39 -17.74
C PHE A 314 0.68 11.15 -16.43
N LEU A 315 0.87 10.00 -15.78
CA LEU A 315 0.27 9.70 -14.48
C LEU A 315 0.65 10.72 -13.39
N ARG A 316 1.90 11.17 -13.38
CA ARG A 316 2.36 12.23 -12.46
C ARG A 316 1.63 13.55 -12.68
N ALA A 317 1.33 13.87 -13.94
CA ALA A 317 0.56 15.06 -14.29
C ALA A 317 -0.91 14.95 -13.87
N GLN A 318 -1.51 13.76 -13.99
CA GLN A 318 -2.90 13.51 -13.55
C GLN A 318 -3.05 13.45 -12.02
N PHE A 319 -2.02 12.97 -11.31
CA PHE A 319 -2.02 12.80 -9.86
C PHE A 319 -0.86 13.58 -9.20
N PRO A 320 -0.98 14.92 -9.08
CA PRO A 320 0.10 15.77 -8.60
C PRO A 320 0.44 15.54 -7.12
N THR A 321 1.68 15.86 -6.73
CA THR A 321 2.19 15.72 -5.34
C THR A 321 2.72 17.02 -4.77
N LEU A 322 2.66 17.17 -3.44
CA LEU A 322 3.13 18.36 -2.70
C LEU A 322 4.61 18.68 -2.95
N ALA A 323 5.43 17.68 -3.29
CA ALA A 323 6.85 17.89 -3.61
C ALA A 323 7.10 18.92 -4.74
N PHE A 324 6.10 19.19 -5.58
CA PHE A 324 6.19 20.15 -6.69
C PHE A 324 5.65 21.53 -6.35
N VAL A 325 4.86 21.64 -5.27
CA VAL A 325 4.31 22.91 -4.84
C VAL A 325 5.29 23.51 -3.84
N LYS A 326 6.16 24.40 -4.34
CA LYS A 326 7.13 25.14 -3.50
C LYS A 326 6.46 25.91 -2.35
N ASP A 327 5.16 26.15 -2.47
CA ASP A 327 4.33 26.81 -1.48
C ASP A 327 3.67 25.77 -0.56
N THR A 328 4.30 25.49 0.58
CA THR A 328 3.82 24.55 1.60
C THR A 328 2.46 24.94 2.21
N SER A 329 1.94 26.12 1.89
CA SER A 329 0.62 26.58 2.36
C SER A 329 -0.55 26.11 1.49
N ARG A 330 -0.29 25.55 0.30
CA ARG A 330 -1.36 25.20 -0.66
C ARG A 330 -1.78 23.74 -0.54
N VAL A 331 -3.06 23.55 -0.26
CA VAL A 331 -3.78 22.28 -0.45
C VAL A 331 -3.65 21.87 -1.91
N LEU A 332 -3.30 20.60 -2.18
CA LEU A 332 -3.25 20.10 -3.55
C LEU A 332 -4.66 20.10 -4.15
N PRO A 333 -4.83 20.60 -5.39
CA PRO A 333 -6.11 20.50 -6.06
C PRO A 333 -6.45 19.01 -6.27
N ILE A 334 -7.68 18.64 -5.91
CA ILE A 334 -8.23 17.31 -6.17
C ILE A 334 -8.40 17.18 -7.70
N PRO A 335 -7.96 16.09 -8.33
CA PRO A 335 -8.03 15.95 -9.78
C PRO A 335 -9.50 15.91 -10.26
N GLY A 336 -9.79 16.68 -11.31
CA GLY A 336 -11.11 16.68 -11.97
C GLY A 336 -11.40 15.36 -12.70
N GLY A 337 -12.64 15.17 -13.15
CA GLY A 337 -13.09 13.92 -13.79
C GLY A 337 -12.20 13.45 -14.95
N ALA A 338 -11.94 14.35 -15.92
CA ALA A 338 -11.09 14.05 -17.07
C ALA A 338 -9.65 13.63 -16.68
N ALA A 339 -9.10 14.20 -15.61
CA ALA A 339 -7.77 13.83 -15.13
C ALA A 339 -7.76 12.44 -14.51
N VAL A 340 -8.79 12.11 -13.72
CA VAL A 340 -8.97 10.79 -13.12
C VAL A 340 -9.17 9.73 -14.20
N ASP A 341 -10.04 9.96 -15.18
CA ASP A 341 -10.28 9.02 -16.28
C ASP A 341 -9.01 8.77 -17.10
N GLY A 342 -8.31 9.84 -17.50
CA GLY A 342 -7.02 9.72 -18.18
C GLY A 342 -6.00 8.93 -17.35
N GLY A 343 -5.92 9.22 -16.05
CA GLY A 343 -5.05 8.52 -15.11
C GLY A 343 -5.39 7.03 -14.98
N LEU A 344 -6.66 6.67 -14.94
CA LEU A 344 -7.12 5.28 -14.88
C LEU A 344 -6.79 4.50 -16.14
N ILE A 345 -7.01 5.09 -17.32
CA ILE A 345 -6.61 4.49 -18.60
C ILE A 345 -5.11 4.22 -18.60
N ALA A 346 -4.30 5.19 -18.15
CA ALA A 346 -2.86 5.04 -18.05
C ALA A 346 -2.43 3.93 -17.06
N LEU A 347 -3.08 3.83 -15.90
CA LEU A 347 -2.85 2.74 -14.94
C LEU A 347 -3.20 1.37 -15.52
N GLN A 348 -4.27 1.29 -16.31
CA GLN A 348 -4.66 0.04 -16.95
C GLN A 348 -3.68 -0.38 -18.04
N VAL A 349 -3.16 0.58 -18.82
CA VAL A 349 -2.07 0.31 -19.77
C VAL A 349 -0.82 -0.19 -19.02
N LEU A 350 -0.48 0.40 -17.86
CA LEU A 350 0.63 -0.11 -17.04
C LEU A 350 0.41 -1.56 -16.58
N LEU A 351 -0.83 -1.94 -16.23
CA LEU A 351 -1.16 -3.32 -15.90
C LEU A 351 -0.98 -4.26 -17.09
N TYR A 352 -1.43 -3.88 -18.28
CA TYR A 352 -1.26 -4.67 -19.50
C TYR A 352 0.21 -4.83 -19.91
N LEU A 353 1.05 -3.82 -19.62
CA LEU A 353 2.48 -3.86 -19.89
C LEU A 353 3.31 -4.59 -18.80
N LYS A 354 2.68 -5.16 -17.77
CA LYS A 354 3.36 -5.92 -16.71
C LYS A 354 4.27 -7.04 -17.27
N PRO A 355 3.84 -7.89 -18.23
CA PRO A 355 4.70 -8.91 -18.82
C PRO A 355 5.92 -8.32 -19.54
N VAL A 356 5.74 -7.17 -20.21
CA VAL A 356 6.81 -6.43 -20.88
C VAL A 356 7.85 -5.92 -19.87
N VAL A 357 7.39 -5.32 -18.77
CA VAL A 357 8.29 -4.86 -17.70
C VAL A 357 9.04 -6.04 -17.07
N LYS A 358 8.37 -7.16 -16.79
CA LYS A 358 9.03 -8.38 -16.30
C LYS A 358 10.12 -8.86 -17.26
N PHE A 359 9.85 -8.85 -18.56
CA PHE A 359 10.84 -9.21 -19.58
C PHE A 359 12.05 -8.26 -19.57
N ILE A 360 11.81 -6.95 -19.59
CA ILE A 360 12.89 -5.93 -19.57
C ILE A 360 13.79 -6.11 -18.35
N LEU A 361 13.20 -6.34 -17.18
CA LEU A 361 13.94 -6.52 -15.93
C LEU A 361 14.79 -7.80 -15.90
N LYS A 362 14.52 -8.78 -16.77
CA LYS A 362 15.29 -10.02 -16.92
C LYS A 362 16.43 -9.91 -17.93
N ILE A 363 16.51 -8.82 -18.70
CA ILE A 363 17.60 -8.63 -19.67
C ILE A 363 18.94 -8.61 -18.90
N PRO A 364 19.94 -9.43 -19.31
CA PRO A 364 21.25 -9.45 -18.68
C PRO A 364 21.85 -8.04 -18.58
N GLY A 365 22.34 -7.67 -17.39
CA GLY A 365 22.93 -6.35 -17.13
C GLY A 365 21.96 -5.29 -16.57
N VAL A 366 20.64 -5.47 -16.71
CA VAL A 366 19.66 -4.56 -16.10
C VAL A 366 19.76 -4.60 -14.58
N GLU A 367 19.71 -5.77 -13.96
CA GLU A 367 19.78 -5.94 -12.50
C GLU A 367 21.04 -5.30 -11.86
N PRO A 368 22.29 -5.62 -12.32
CA PRO A 368 23.49 -4.95 -11.79
C PRO A 368 23.45 -3.43 -11.91
N ALA A 369 22.91 -2.90 -13.00
CA ALA A 369 22.86 -1.46 -13.20
C ALA A 369 21.83 -0.78 -12.30
N LEU A 370 20.67 -1.40 -12.11
CA LEU A 370 19.70 -0.96 -11.11
C LEU A 370 20.32 -0.91 -9.71
N LEU A 371 21.12 -1.92 -9.35
CA LEU A 371 21.83 -1.97 -8.08
C LEU A 371 22.90 -0.88 -7.94
N ILE A 372 23.64 -0.58 -9.00
CA ILE A 372 24.63 0.52 -9.04
C ILE A 372 23.95 1.87 -8.82
N GLU A 373 22.84 2.12 -9.50
CA GLU A 373 22.07 3.36 -9.35
C GLU A 373 21.52 3.50 -7.93
N GLU A 374 20.93 2.43 -7.39
CA GLU A 374 20.40 2.43 -6.03
C GLU A 374 21.50 2.69 -5.00
N THR A 375 22.66 2.05 -5.16
CA THR A 375 23.82 2.26 -4.29
C THR A 375 24.32 3.70 -4.36
N SER A 376 24.41 4.27 -5.56
CA SER A 376 24.83 5.66 -5.79
C SER A 376 23.88 6.64 -5.11
N ARG A 377 22.58 6.38 -5.17
CA ARG A 377 21.56 7.19 -4.49
C ARG A 377 21.59 7.05 -2.99
N GLN A 378 21.77 5.84 -2.45
CA GLN A 378 21.92 5.63 -1.00
C GLN A 378 23.16 6.36 -0.49
N GLN A 379 24.26 6.33 -1.23
CA GLN A 379 25.44 7.13 -0.91
C GLN A 379 25.14 8.63 -0.95
N TRP A 380 24.38 9.10 -1.94
CA TRP A 380 23.98 10.51 -2.03
C TRP A 380 23.08 10.94 -0.86
N LYS A 381 22.06 10.15 -0.50
CA LYS A 381 21.19 10.38 0.67
C LYS A 381 21.96 10.39 1.99
N ASN A 382 23.04 9.61 2.08
CA ASN A 382 23.89 9.54 3.27
C ASN A 382 24.93 10.67 3.35
N ARG A 383 25.22 11.35 2.25
CA ARG A 383 26.03 12.58 2.28
C ARG A 383 25.17 13.68 2.86
N ASN A 384 25.67 14.33 3.91
CA ASN A 384 24.96 15.45 4.54
C ASN A 384 24.71 16.52 3.46
N PRO A 385 23.46 16.81 3.07
CA PRO A 385 23.16 17.75 2.00
C PRO A 385 23.75 19.13 2.29
N ASP A 386 23.85 19.53 3.56
CA ASP A 386 24.47 20.79 3.98
C ASP A 386 25.97 20.81 3.69
N LYS A 387 26.67 19.67 3.83
CA LYS A 387 28.09 19.56 3.48
C LYS A 387 28.31 19.58 1.98
N LEU A 388 27.35 19.11 1.19
CA LEU A 388 27.41 19.17 -0.26
C LEU A 388 27.14 20.58 -0.76
N VAL A 389 26.13 21.28 -0.22
CA VAL A 389 25.91 22.70 -0.51
C VAL A 389 27.14 23.50 -0.12
N GLN A 390 27.72 23.28 1.06
CA GLN A 390 28.97 23.92 1.48
C GLN A 390 30.14 23.59 0.55
N ALA A 391 30.31 22.34 0.12
CA ALA A 391 31.37 21.95 -0.81
C ALA A 391 31.16 22.55 -2.21
N PHE A 392 29.92 22.65 -2.68
CA PHE A 392 29.58 23.24 -3.97
C PHE A 392 29.75 24.76 -3.94
N THR A 393 29.32 25.42 -2.86
CA THR A 393 29.56 26.85 -2.61
C THR A 393 31.06 27.15 -2.48
N ALA A 394 31.82 26.29 -1.79
CA ALA A 394 33.27 26.43 -1.69
C ALA A 394 33.97 26.28 -3.05
N ALA A 395 33.57 25.28 -3.85
CA ALA A 395 34.11 25.07 -5.20
C ALA A 395 33.71 26.19 -6.19
N PHE A 396 32.50 26.74 -6.04
CA PHE A 396 32.03 27.88 -6.83
C PHE A 396 32.81 29.15 -6.47
N ASN A 397 33.01 29.44 -5.18
CA ASN A 397 33.77 30.59 -4.71
C ASN A 397 35.28 30.50 -5.06
N GLN A 398 35.83 29.29 -5.13
CA GLN A 398 37.21 29.08 -5.63
C GLN A 398 37.35 29.36 -7.13
N ARG A 399 36.28 29.20 -7.93
CA ARG A 399 36.29 29.53 -9.37
C ARG A 399 36.10 31.02 -9.66
N THR A 400 35.48 31.77 -8.75
CA THR A 400 35.24 33.21 -8.93
C THR A 400 36.38 34.08 -8.42
N ASN A 401 37.33 33.52 -7.67
CA ASN A 401 38.58 34.20 -7.30
C ASN A 401 39.66 34.00 -8.36
N VAL A 402 39.39 34.41 -9.60
CA VAL A 402 40.46 34.71 -10.55
C VAL A 402 40.92 36.12 -10.25
N GLU A 403 42.11 36.27 -9.68
CA GLU A 403 42.75 37.57 -9.47
C GLU A 403 42.80 38.36 -10.79
N PRO A 404 42.41 39.64 -10.81
CA PRO A 404 42.65 40.48 -11.97
C PRO A 404 44.17 40.63 -12.12
N SER A 405 44.72 40.06 -13.18
CA SER A 405 46.14 40.18 -13.50
C SER A 405 46.49 41.66 -13.74
N GLU A 406 47.48 42.15 -12.98
CA GLU A 406 48.09 43.45 -13.16
C GLU A 406 48.63 43.60 -14.58
N VAL A 407 48.17 44.64 -15.28
CA VAL A 407 48.73 45.07 -16.57
C VAL A 407 49.54 46.34 -16.30
N SER A 408 50.86 46.25 -16.49
CA SER A 408 51.77 47.39 -16.48
C SER A 408 51.78 48.13 -17.84
N PRO A 409 52.19 49.42 -17.85
CA PRO A 409 51.85 50.36 -18.91
C PRO A 409 53.00 50.54 -19.91
N GLU A 410 52.68 50.70 -21.20
CA GLU A 410 53.55 51.39 -22.15
C GLU A 410 52.74 52.27 -23.14
N GLN A 411 53.23 53.51 -23.20
CA GLN A 411 53.08 54.65 -24.12
C GLN A 411 52.90 54.30 -25.61
N ASP A 412 52.40 55.14 -26.54
CA ASP A 412 51.78 56.48 -26.60
C ASP A 412 51.31 56.69 -28.08
N THR A 413 50.60 57.78 -28.34
CA THR A 413 50.33 58.50 -29.62
C THR A 413 48.92 58.51 -30.20
N THR A 414 48.21 59.60 -29.84
CA THR A 414 47.49 60.61 -30.68
C THR A 414 46.38 60.10 -31.62
N ASP A 415 45.12 60.51 -31.49
CA ASP A 415 44.62 61.87 -31.78
C ASP A 415 43.14 62.00 -31.38
N ALA A 416 42.79 63.19 -30.89
CA ALA A 416 41.44 63.65 -30.53
C ALA A 416 40.78 64.40 -31.72
N PRO A 417 39.46 64.65 -31.72
CA PRO A 417 38.95 65.76 -30.93
C PRO A 417 37.60 65.51 -30.22
N SER A 418 37.36 66.36 -29.22
CA SER A 418 36.24 66.42 -28.30
C SER A 418 34.93 66.97 -28.92
N ILE A 419 33.77 66.65 -28.32
CA ILE A 419 32.89 67.60 -27.61
C ILE A 419 31.53 66.97 -27.20
N THR A 420 31.28 67.05 -25.88
CA THR A 420 30.02 67.16 -25.08
C THR A 420 28.95 66.07 -25.01
N ASP A 421 28.81 65.55 -23.78
CA ASP A 421 27.62 65.46 -22.92
C ASP A 421 26.25 65.15 -23.54
N THR A 422 25.67 64.02 -23.10
CA THR A 422 24.28 63.96 -22.59
C THR A 422 24.01 62.64 -21.87
N SER A 423 23.74 62.76 -20.57
CA SER A 423 23.17 61.72 -19.71
C SER A 423 21.72 61.41 -20.10
N SER A 424 21.40 60.15 -20.37
CA SER A 424 20.02 59.67 -20.40
C SER A 424 19.89 58.30 -19.72
N SER A 425 19.20 58.32 -18.58
CA SER A 425 18.65 57.19 -17.85
C SER A 425 17.35 56.75 -18.54
N ILE A 426 17.20 55.45 -18.81
CA ILE A 426 15.95 54.87 -19.34
C ILE A 426 15.16 54.26 -18.18
N ASN A 427 13.93 54.76 -18.04
CA ASN A 427 12.92 54.39 -17.06
C ASN A 427 12.27 53.02 -17.33
N VAL A 428 11.96 52.31 -16.25
CA VAL A 428 11.06 51.14 -16.19
C VAL A 428 9.67 51.63 -15.76
N PRO A 429 8.56 51.26 -16.44
CA PRO A 429 7.24 51.70 -16.02
C PRO A 429 6.58 50.71 -15.04
N THR A 430 6.24 51.24 -13.87
CA THR A 430 5.33 50.62 -12.89
C THR A 430 3.91 51.15 -13.16
N ILE A 431 2.93 50.26 -13.30
CA ILE A 431 1.51 50.62 -13.39
C ILE A 431 0.81 50.19 -12.10
N THR A 432 0.40 51.18 -11.32
CA THR A 432 -0.67 51.10 -10.32
C THR A 432 -1.66 52.20 -10.66
N ASP A 433 -2.95 51.87 -10.74
CA ASP A 433 -4.01 52.57 -10.01
C ASP A 433 -5.40 51.99 -10.37
N ALA A 434 -6.13 51.63 -9.32
CA ALA A 434 -7.54 51.26 -9.35
C ALA A 434 -8.32 52.26 -8.49
N PRO A 435 -9.50 52.75 -8.91
CA PRO A 435 -10.30 53.64 -8.08
C PRO A 435 -11.30 52.87 -7.18
N LYS A 436 -11.46 53.39 -5.96
CA LYS A 436 -12.49 53.05 -4.95
C LYS A 436 -13.77 53.87 -5.18
N SER A 437 -14.92 53.36 -4.71
CA SER A 437 -16.06 54.07 -4.07
C SER A 437 -17.33 53.20 -4.15
N THR A 438 -17.70 52.44 -3.11
CA THR A 438 -18.79 52.69 -2.11
C THR A 438 -20.22 52.79 -2.69
N ASP A 439 -21.05 51.76 -2.45
CA ASP A 439 -22.18 51.77 -1.48
C ASP A 439 -23.15 50.57 -1.71
N ALA A 440 -23.59 49.97 -0.60
CA ALA A 440 -24.70 48.99 -0.50
C ALA A 440 -26.04 49.75 -0.29
N PRO A 441 -27.24 49.15 -0.10
CA PRO A 441 -27.63 47.73 0.01
C PRO A 441 -28.97 47.35 -0.69
N GLY A 442 -29.42 46.08 -0.58
CA GLY A 442 -30.87 45.78 -0.55
C GLY A 442 -31.39 44.56 -1.34
N LEU A 443 -31.78 43.52 -0.57
CA LEU A 443 -32.93 42.62 -0.74
C LEU A 443 -33.78 42.67 -2.04
N LEU A 444 -33.96 41.50 -2.70
CA LEU A 444 -35.25 40.76 -2.92
C LEU A 444 -35.26 39.88 -4.18
N ARG A 445 -35.30 38.56 -3.94
CA ARG A 445 -36.18 37.53 -4.54
C ARG A 445 -37.11 37.95 -5.71
N ARG A 446 -36.92 37.38 -6.93
CA ARG A 446 -37.94 36.64 -7.73
C ARG A 446 -37.50 36.30 -9.18
N THR A 447 -37.63 35.00 -9.51
CA THR A 447 -38.25 34.34 -10.70
C THR A 447 -38.03 34.80 -12.15
N SER A 448 -38.19 33.81 -13.04
CA SER A 448 -38.34 33.80 -14.52
C SER A 448 -37.03 33.81 -15.32
N GLU A 449 -36.67 32.70 -15.96
CA GLU A 449 -37.13 32.23 -17.29
C GLU A 449 -36.69 33.16 -18.43
N GLY A 450 -36.02 32.58 -19.43
CA GLY A 450 -35.83 33.23 -20.73
C GLY A 450 -34.43 33.12 -21.32
N THR A 451 -34.15 31.98 -21.94
CA THR A 451 -33.58 31.85 -23.29
C THR A 451 -32.48 32.81 -23.76
N GLY A 452 -31.35 32.25 -24.21
CA GLY A 452 -30.74 32.70 -25.45
C GLY A 452 -29.21 32.74 -25.51
N ALA A 453 -28.66 31.71 -26.16
CA ALA A 453 -27.50 31.75 -27.04
C ALA A 453 -26.07 31.87 -26.46
N GLY A 454 -25.29 30.82 -26.76
CA GLY A 454 -23.96 31.02 -27.31
C GLY A 454 -22.81 30.45 -26.49
N LYS A 455 -22.59 29.13 -26.56
CA LYS A 455 -21.23 28.59 -26.56
C LYS A 455 -21.16 27.23 -27.23
N VAL A 456 -20.42 27.23 -28.33
CA VAL A 456 -19.93 26.06 -29.06
C VAL A 456 -19.06 25.26 -28.10
N HIS A 457 -19.49 24.04 -27.78
CA HIS A 457 -18.67 23.03 -27.13
C HIS A 457 -18.70 21.82 -28.06
N GLU A 458 -17.58 21.53 -28.69
CA GLU A 458 -17.43 20.39 -29.58
C GLU A 458 -17.65 19.07 -28.81
N ASP A 459 -18.28 18.15 -29.54
CA ASP A 459 -18.82 16.87 -29.12
C ASP A 459 -17.79 15.93 -28.48
N TRP A 460 -18.10 15.49 -27.25
CA TRP A 460 -17.73 14.18 -26.73
C TRP A 460 -19.02 13.47 -26.30
N VAL A 461 -19.90 13.19 -27.26
CA VAL A 461 -20.98 12.21 -27.11
C VAL A 461 -20.52 10.98 -27.88
N MET A 462 -20.10 9.94 -27.17
CA MET A 462 -19.71 8.66 -27.76
C MET A 462 -20.90 7.71 -27.66
N ASP A 463 -21.53 7.44 -28.81
CA ASP A 463 -22.53 6.38 -28.96
C ASP A 463 -21.87 5.01 -28.72
N TYR A 464 -22.47 4.26 -27.80
CA TYR A 464 -22.17 2.84 -27.57
C TYR A 464 -23.04 2.03 -28.54
N GLU A 465 -22.52 1.72 -29.73
CA GLU A 465 -23.06 0.65 -30.57
C GLU A 465 -22.09 -0.54 -30.53
N SER A 466 -22.46 -1.55 -29.75
CA SER A 466 -21.85 -2.87 -29.77
C SER A 466 -22.29 -3.61 -31.04
N ASN A 467 -21.37 -3.81 -31.98
CA ASN A 467 -21.55 -4.79 -33.05
C ASN A 467 -21.29 -6.19 -32.49
N GLU A 468 -22.36 -6.94 -32.26
CA GLU A 468 -22.30 -8.39 -32.22
C GLU A 468 -23.60 -8.95 -32.81
N SER A 469 -23.50 -9.63 -33.94
CA SER A 469 -24.60 -10.37 -34.57
C SER A 469 -24.03 -11.70 -35.03
N ILE A 470 -24.12 -12.72 -34.17
CA ILE A 470 -23.83 -14.09 -34.54
C ILE A 470 -25.11 -14.69 -35.14
N ARG A 471 -25.02 -15.11 -36.41
CA ARG A 471 -26.04 -15.95 -37.06
C ARG A 471 -25.87 -17.38 -36.57
N ILE A 472 -26.95 -17.93 -36.01
CA ILE A 472 -27.12 -19.38 -35.84
C ILE A 472 -27.71 -19.91 -37.15
N ILE A 473 -27.00 -20.86 -37.78
CA ILE A 473 -27.58 -21.82 -38.70
C ILE A 473 -27.24 -23.19 -38.12
N SER A 474 -28.26 -23.88 -37.62
CA SER A 474 -28.25 -25.31 -37.35
C SER A 474 -28.95 -26.06 -38.47
N ASP A 475 -28.87 -27.39 -38.38
CA ASP A 475 -29.66 -28.44 -39.05
C ASP A 475 -28.91 -29.11 -40.22
N ASP A 476 -28.77 -30.43 -40.33
CA ASP A 476 -29.16 -31.56 -39.47
C ASP A 476 -28.58 -32.86 -40.11
N GLU A 477 -28.73 -33.99 -39.40
CA GLU A 477 -28.88 -35.38 -39.86
C GLU A 477 -27.80 -36.45 -39.59
N SER A 478 -28.34 -37.59 -39.13
CA SER A 478 -27.87 -38.97 -38.95
C SER A 478 -27.20 -39.29 -37.61
N ASP A 479 -27.95 -39.86 -36.65
CA ASP A 479 -28.44 -41.26 -36.53
C ASP A 479 -27.34 -42.22 -36.06
N GLU A 480 -27.46 -42.73 -34.82
CA GLU A 480 -27.77 -44.14 -34.53
C GLU A 480 -27.53 -44.47 -33.03
N ASP A 481 -28.62 -44.91 -32.40
CA ASP A 481 -28.79 -45.90 -31.33
C ASP A 481 -27.54 -46.47 -30.62
N THR A 482 -27.53 -46.42 -29.27
CA THR A 482 -27.56 -47.63 -28.41
C THR A 482 -27.70 -47.32 -26.91
N LEU A 483 -28.85 -47.74 -26.37
CA LEU A 483 -29.13 -48.46 -25.10
C LEU A 483 -28.34 -48.18 -23.80
N ASP A 484 -29.14 -47.83 -22.78
CA ASP A 484 -29.12 -48.26 -21.37
C ASP A 484 -27.79 -48.23 -20.58
N ASP A 485 -27.65 -47.30 -19.62
CA ASP A 485 -27.43 -47.68 -18.21
C ASP A 485 -27.61 -46.51 -17.22
N ASP A 486 -27.89 -46.92 -15.99
CA ASP A 486 -28.19 -46.26 -14.72
C ASP A 486 -27.59 -44.88 -14.32
N GLY A 487 -28.50 -43.97 -14.00
CA GLY A 487 -28.57 -43.30 -12.69
C GLY A 487 -27.33 -42.62 -12.09
N SER A 488 -27.26 -41.29 -12.21
CA SER A 488 -26.97 -40.41 -11.08
C SER A 488 -27.32 -38.97 -11.41
N TYR A 489 -28.15 -38.36 -10.56
CA TYR A 489 -28.38 -36.92 -10.52
C TYR A 489 -27.09 -36.22 -10.10
N GLU A 490 -26.43 -35.51 -11.01
CA GLU A 490 -25.55 -34.39 -10.66
C GLU A 490 -25.86 -33.20 -11.57
N ASP A 491 -26.22 -32.11 -10.91
CA ASP A 491 -26.46 -30.79 -11.45
C ASP A 491 -25.23 -30.30 -12.23
N GLN A 492 -25.37 -30.20 -13.55
CA GLN A 492 -24.50 -29.39 -14.40
C GLN A 492 -25.07 -27.98 -14.44
N ASP A 493 -24.56 -27.11 -13.56
CA ASP A 493 -24.67 -25.67 -13.71
C ASP A 493 -23.30 -25.11 -14.10
N ASP A 494 -23.16 -24.91 -15.41
CA ASP A 494 -22.41 -23.87 -16.14
C ASP A 494 -21.25 -23.14 -15.42
N ASP A 495 -20.03 -23.55 -15.81
CA ASP A 495 -18.78 -22.82 -15.63
C ASP A 495 -18.81 -21.43 -16.32
N LEU A 496 -19.12 -20.38 -15.56
CA LEU A 496 -18.80 -19.01 -15.94
C LEU A 496 -17.33 -18.67 -15.55
N PRO A 497 -16.52 -18.05 -16.43
CA PRO A 497 -15.10 -17.83 -16.18
C PRO A 497 -14.88 -16.68 -15.18
N SER A 498 -14.84 -17.00 -13.88
CA SER A 498 -14.50 -16.08 -12.78
C SER A 498 -12.98 -15.79 -12.65
N SER A 499 -12.14 -16.29 -13.58
CA SER A 499 -10.67 -16.19 -13.51
C SER A 499 -10.05 -14.93 -14.14
N ALA A 500 -10.85 -14.03 -14.71
CA ALA A 500 -10.35 -13.02 -15.67
C ALA A 500 -9.40 -11.93 -15.11
N PHE A 501 -9.25 -11.73 -13.80
CA PHE A 501 -8.39 -10.66 -13.26
C PHE A 501 -7.65 -11.04 -11.97
N ASP A 502 -7.15 -12.27 -11.89
CA ASP A 502 -6.12 -12.58 -10.92
C ASP A 502 -4.73 -12.59 -11.57
N PRO A 503 -3.98 -11.46 -11.55
CA PRO A 503 -2.69 -11.35 -12.23
C PRO A 503 -1.57 -12.23 -11.63
N ASP A 504 -1.89 -13.09 -10.66
CA ASP A 504 -1.02 -14.10 -10.02
C ASP A 504 -1.53 -15.56 -10.15
N SER A 505 -2.67 -15.80 -10.83
CA SER A 505 -3.29 -17.15 -10.90
C SER A 505 -2.85 -18.00 -12.10
N GLY A 506 -2.34 -17.38 -13.16
CA GLY A 506 -1.82 -18.12 -14.31
C GLY A 506 -0.58 -18.92 -13.93
N ASN A 507 -0.46 -20.14 -14.46
CA ASN A 507 0.62 -21.10 -14.30
C ASN A 507 1.97 -20.60 -14.88
N GLU A 508 2.39 -19.37 -14.53
CA GLU A 508 3.64 -18.72 -14.89
C GLU A 508 4.80 -19.42 -14.17
N SER A 509 5.20 -20.59 -14.68
CA SER A 509 6.52 -21.20 -14.44
C SER A 509 7.67 -20.36 -15.03
N THR A 510 7.36 -19.21 -15.61
CA THR A 510 8.27 -18.29 -16.28
C THR A 510 9.03 -17.41 -15.28
N THR A 511 10.06 -18.01 -14.66
CA THR A 511 11.20 -17.32 -14.04
C THR A 511 10.82 -16.17 -13.09
N ASN A 512 10.46 -16.52 -11.86
CA ASN A 512 10.16 -15.53 -10.82
C ASN A 512 11.38 -14.63 -10.57
N ILE A 513 11.22 -13.32 -10.78
CA ILE A 513 12.19 -12.31 -10.33
C ILE A 513 12.16 -12.35 -8.80
N GLU A 514 13.31 -12.64 -8.18
CA GLU A 514 13.40 -12.68 -6.72
C GLU A 514 12.99 -11.32 -6.12
N PRO A 515 12.11 -11.29 -5.10
CA PRO A 515 11.54 -10.05 -4.58
C PRO A 515 12.58 -9.09 -3.95
N ASP A 516 13.74 -9.62 -3.54
CA ASP A 516 14.80 -8.86 -2.89
C ASP A 516 15.87 -8.32 -3.86
N THR A 517 15.71 -8.57 -5.17
CA THR A 517 16.53 -7.97 -6.23
C THR A 517 16.11 -6.52 -6.52
N ALA A 518 16.96 -5.73 -7.18
CA ALA A 518 16.62 -4.38 -7.60
C ALA A 518 15.46 -4.39 -8.62
N ALA A 519 15.45 -5.35 -9.54
CA ALA A 519 14.34 -5.67 -10.42
C ALA A 519 13.07 -6.04 -9.64
N GLY A 520 13.19 -6.89 -8.63
CA GLY A 520 12.09 -7.24 -7.72
C GLY A 520 11.48 -6.01 -7.04
N ARG A 521 12.32 -5.06 -6.62
CA ARG A 521 11.88 -3.77 -6.07
C ARG A 521 11.14 -2.90 -7.10
N VAL A 522 11.65 -2.79 -8.34
CA VAL A 522 10.95 -2.06 -9.42
C VAL A 522 9.56 -2.66 -9.67
N LEU A 523 9.48 -3.98 -9.80
CA LEU A 523 8.22 -4.67 -10.04
C LEU A 523 7.25 -4.50 -8.86
N LYS A 524 7.74 -4.57 -7.62
CA LYS A 524 6.95 -4.34 -6.40
C LYS A 524 6.36 -2.93 -6.33
N GLU A 525 7.10 -1.91 -6.75
CA GLU A 525 6.57 -0.55 -6.79
C GLU A 525 5.52 -0.38 -7.91
N LEU A 526 5.72 -1.01 -9.08
CA LEU A 526 4.70 -1.06 -10.14
C LEU A 526 3.40 -1.71 -9.64
N TYR A 527 3.51 -2.83 -8.92
CA TYR A 527 2.34 -3.45 -8.26
C TYR A 527 1.71 -2.51 -7.24
N THR A 528 2.51 -1.76 -6.49
CA THR A 528 1.99 -0.82 -5.51
C THR A 528 1.20 0.30 -6.20
N ILE A 529 1.67 0.84 -7.34
CA ILE A 529 0.96 1.87 -8.11
C ILE A 529 -0.37 1.35 -8.64
N THR A 530 -0.38 0.13 -9.15
CA THR A 530 -1.56 -0.47 -9.81
C THR A 530 -2.53 -1.17 -8.83
N ALA A 531 -2.15 -1.32 -7.56
CA ALA A 531 -2.94 -2.01 -6.54
C ALA A 531 -4.34 -1.42 -6.36
N TRP A 532 -4.50 -0.09 -6.42
CA TRP A 532 -5.82 0.55 -6.31
C TRP A 532 -6.76 0.18 -7.45
N LEU A 533 -6.24 0.16 -8.68
CA LEU A 533 -7.03 -0.21 -9.84
C LEU A 533 -7.51 -1.66 -9.75
N VAL A 534 -6.60 -2.59 -9.43
CA VAL A 534 -6.95 -4.01 -9.25
C VAL A 534 -7.95 -4.18 -8.10
N SER A 535 -7.75 -3.49 -6.98
CA SER A 535 -8.59 -3.63 -5.79
C SER A 535 -9.97 -3.02 -5.97
N SER A 536 -10.08 -1.84 -6.58
CA SER A 536 -11.35 -1.17 -6.84
C SER A 536 -12.19 -1.91 -7.88
N ARG A 537 -11.57 -2.42 -8.95
CA ARG A 537 -12.24 -3.27 -9.93
C ARG A 537 -12.73 -4.56 -9.33
N SER A 538 -11.89 -5.23 -8.56
CA SER A 538 -12.33 -6.44 -7.90
C SER A 538 -13.43 -6.16 -6.88
N LEU A 539 -13.34 -5.06 -6.14
CA LEU A 539 -14.41 -4.69 -5.23
C LEU A 539 -15.71 -4.48 -6.01
N ALA A 540 -15.64 -3.81 -7.17
CA ALA A 540 -16.78 -3.58 -8.07
C ALA A 540 -17.37 -4.87 -8.66
N ALA A 541 -16.52 -5.82 -9.04
CA ALA A 541 -16.95 -7.13 -9.55
C ALA A 541 -17.57 -8.01 -8.45
N GLN A 542 -17.04 -7.96 -7.22
CA GLN A 542 -17.56 -8.73 -6.09
C GLN A 542 -18.91 -8.20 -5.55
N MET A 543 -19.43 -7.11 -6.12
CA MET A 543 -20.62 -6.47 -5.61
C MET A 543 -21.88 -7.29 -5.77
N GLU A 544 -21.92 -8.15 -6.79
CA GLU A 544 -23.00 -9.10 -7.02
C GLU A 544 -23.15 -10.11 -5.87
N HIS A 545 -22.12 -10.29 -5.04
CA HIS A 545 -22.20 -11.21 -3.91
C HIS A 545 -22.85 -10.56 -2.68
N PHE A 546 -22.72 -9.26 -2.42
CA PHE A 546 -23.18 -8.60 -1.18
C PHE A 546 -24.72 -8.44 -1.03
N HIS A 547 -25.54 -9.28 -1.67
CA HIS A 547 -26.92 -8.95 -1.99
C HIS A 547 -27.93 -8.99 -0.81
N ASN A 548 -27.66 -9.64 0.32
CA ASN A 548 -28.76 -10.05 1.23
C ASN A 548 -28.62 -9.77 2.74
N GLN A 549 -27.68 -8.95 3.22
CA GLN A 549 -27.54 -8.74 4.68
C GLN A 549 -27.31 -7.30 5.12
N ASP A 550 -27.81 -6.99 6.32
CA ASP A 550 -27.48 -5.77 7.04
C ASP A 550 -26.00 -5.81 7.42
N LEU A 551 -25.23 -4.93 6.80
CA LEU A 551 -23.83 -4.76 7.11
C LEU A 551 -23.66 -3.91 8.37
N GLU A 552 -23.04 -4.49 9.41
CA GLU A 552 -22.56 -3.73 10.55
C GLU A 552 -21.09 -3.33 10.35
N ILE A 553 -20.80 -2.03 10.37
CA ILE A 553 -19.42 -1.53 10.33
C ILE A 553 -19.07 -0.88 11.66
N SER A 554 -18.02 -1.41 12.28
CA SER A 554 -17.42 -0.92 13.51
C SER A 554 -16.00 -0.45 13.23
N ILE A 555 -15.74 0.84 13.48
CA ILE A 555 -14.39 1.37 13.44
C ILE A 555 -13.84 1.38 14.86
N TYR A 556 -12.71 0.70 15.06
CA TYR A 556 -11.98 0.72 16.31
C TYR A 556 -10.80 1.68 16.22
N LYS A 557 -10.74 2.62 17.15
CA LYS A 557 -9.62 3.55 17.26
C LYS A 557 -9.08 3.53 18.68
N TYR A 558 -7.78 3.28 18.80
CA TYR A 558 -7.10 3.63 20.04
C TYR A 558 -7.03 5.14 20.15
N SER A 559 -7.83 5.66 21.08
CA SER A 559 -7.86 7.06 21.46
C SER A 559 -7.03 7.18 22.72
N GLY A 560 -5.74 7.46 22.59
CA GLY A 560 -4.86 7.54 23.75
C GLY A 560 -3.48 8.09 23.40
N SER A 561 -2.99 9.01 24.23
CA SER A 561 -1.57 9.36 24.21
C SER A 561 -0.79 8.22 24.84
N ILE A 562 -0.19 7.37 24.01
CA ILE A 562 0.85 6.45 24.47
C ILE A 562 2.02 7.34 24.88
N ARG A 563 2.13 7.64 26.18
CA ARG A 563 3.20 8.50 26.68
C ARG A 563 4.54 7.85 26.34
N THR A 564 5.40 8.64 25.70
CA THR A 564 6.77 8.22 25.42
C THR A 564 7.53 8.11 26.74
N LEU A 565 8.42 7.12 26.84
CA LEU A 565 9.43 7.08 27.88
C LEU A 565 10.16 8.43 27.88
N ASN A 566 10.27 9.08 29.05
CA ASN A 566 11.07 10.29 29.17
C ASN A 566 12.48 9.99 28.64
N HIS A 567 13.01 10.87 27.80
CA HIS A 567 14.34 10.75 27.22
C HIS A 567 15.41 10.37 28.26
N GLU A 568 15.37 10.97 29.46
CA GLU A 568 16.32 10.67 30.52
C GLU A 568 16.12 9.29 31.16
N GLN A 569 14.87 8.84 31.31
CA GLN A 569 14.57 7.49 31.80
C GLN A 569 15.03 6.44 30.79
N LEU A 570 14.71 6.65 29.50
CA LEU A 570 15.14 5.77 28.41
C LEU A 570 16.66 5.66 28.37
N LYS A 571 17.35 6.81 28.48
CA LYS A 571 18.81 6.90 28.50
C LYS A 571 19.41 6.20 29.72
N ALA A 572 18.84 6.37 30.91
CA ALA A 572 19.30 5.72 32.13
C ALA A 572 19.15 4.19 32.04
N SER A 573 17.95 3.69 31.69
CA SER A 573 17.67 2.24 31.56
C SER A 573 18.57 1.57 30.52
N LEU A 574 18.71 2.16 29.33
CA LEU A 574 19.59 1.63 28.29
C LEU A 574 21.08 1.73 28.66
N SER A 575 21.51 2.80 29.32
CA SER A 575 22.91 2.91 29.77
C SER A 575 23.24 1.82 30.79
N ASN A 576 22.28 1.44 31.63
CA ASN A 576 22.45 0.36 32.60
C ASN A 576 22.43 -1.02 31.93
N HIS A 577 21.58 -1.26 30.92
CA HIS A 577 21.43 -2.61 30.35
C HIS A 577 22.29 -2.89 29.10
N VAL A 578 22.47 -1.93 28.19
CA VAL A 578 23.19 -2.13 26.92
C VAL A 578 24.71 -2.11 27.11
N LEU A 579 25.23 -1.34 28.07
CA LEU A 579 26.67 -1.31 28.37
C LEU A 579 27.17 -2.53 29.16
N LEU A 580 26.30 -3.26 29.85
CA LEU A 580 26.72 -4.32 30.77
C LEU A 580 26.78 -5.72 30.15
N GLY A 581 25.95 -6.04 29.15
CA GLY A 581 25.87 -7.42 28.61
C GLY A 581 26.72 -7.72 27.37
N CYS A 582 26.68 -6.87 26.34
CA CYS A 582 27.25 -7.23 25.03
C CYS A 582 28.73 -6.83 24.83
N CYS A 583 29.27 -5.93 25.67
CA CYS A 583 30.65 -5.42 25.50
C CYS A 583 31.66 -5.95 26.53
N ARG A 584 31.22 -6.65 27.59
CA ARG A 584 32.08 -6.86 28.77
C ARG A 584 32.86 -8.18 28.82
N LYS A 585 32.58 -9.15 27.94
CA LYS A 585 33.34 -10.42 27.92
C LYS A 585 34.39 -10.45 26.80
N GLY A 586 35.58 -9.91 27.11
CA GLY A 586 36.80 -10.72 27.03
C GLY A 586 37.57 -10.84 25.70
N ARG A 587 37.50 -9.90 24.75
CA ARG A 587 38.52 -9.81 23.68
C ARG A 587 39.15 -8.43 23.64
N LYS A 588 40.36 -8.32 24.20
CA LYS A 588 41.18 -7.09 24.21
C LYS A 588 41.57 -6.58 22.81
N ASN A 589 41.32 -7.32 21.73
CA ASN A 589 41.84 -7.03 20.38
C ASN A 589 40.81 -7.00 19.24
N GLN A 590 39.50 -6.93 19.49
CA GLN A 590 38.53 -6.75 18.40
C GLN A 590 37.92 -5.35 18.45
N GLY A 591 38.05 -4.64 17.33
CA GLY A 591 37.79 -3.21 17.18
C GLY A 591 36.46 -2.79 17.78
N LYS A 592 36.48 -1.59 18.38
CA LYS A 592 35.30 -0.90 18.94
C LYS A 592 34.10 -1.04 17.99
N VAL A 593 33.22 -2.01 18.23
CA VAL A 593 31.90 -2.06 17.63
C VAL A 593 31.11 -0.96 18.32
N GLN A 594 31.36 0.29 17.89
CA GLN A 594 30.52 1.41 18.24
C GLN A 594 29.14 1.07 17.67
N MET A 595 28.14 0.91 18.55
CA MET A 595 26.77 1.18 18.14
C MET A 595 26.71 2.63 17.68
N LYS A 596 27.02 2.86 16.39
CA LYS A 596 27.03 4.18 15.73
C LYS A 596 25.63 4.71 15.45
N ARG A 597 24.55 4.01 15.85
CA ARG A 597 23.22 4.61 15.80
C ARG A 597 23.25 5.78 16.80
N PRO A 598 23.18 7.04 16.33
CA PRO A 598 23.14 8.17 17.23
C PRO A 598 21.91 7.98 18.12
N TRP A 599 22.06 8.14 19.43
CA TRP A 599 20.95 8.06 20.39
C TRP A 599 19.72 8.83 19.93
N GLY A 600 19.91 10.00 19.32
CA GLY A 600 18.83 10.78 18.72
C GLY A 600 17.99 10.00 17.70
N LYS A 601 18.57 9.11 16.89
CA LYS A 601 17.81 8.25 15.96
C LYS A 601 16.98 7.20 16.69
N LEU A 602 17.48 6.63 17.78
CA LEU A 602 16.73 5.66 18.59
C LEU A 602 15.56 6.34 19.29
N CYS A 603 15.81 7.46 19.98
CA CYS A 603 14.76 8.26 20.62
C CYS A 603 13.70 8.68 19.60
N HIS A 604 14.12 9.15 18.42
CA HIS A 604 13.22 9.48 17.32
C HIS A 604 12.41 8.27 16.83
N SER A 605 13.00 7.08 16.80
CA SER A 605 12.29 5.84 16.45
C SER A 605 11.26 5.47 17.51
N CYS A 606 11.59 5.58 18.80
CA CYS A 606 10.65 5.35 19.90
C CYS A 606 9.48 6.33 19.86
N CYS A 607 9.75 7.62 19.61
CA CYS A 607 8.71 8.64 19.46
C CYS A 607 7.82 8.44 18.21
N LYS A 608 8.26 7.59 17.27
CA LYS A 608 7.52 7.23 16.06
C LYS A 608 6.89 5.83 16.14
N ALA A 609 7.12 5.09 17.22
CA ALA A 609 6.47 3.82 17.43
C ALA A 609 4.95 4.05 17.44
N ASN A 610 4.20 3.07 16.94
CA ASN A 610 2.74 3.14 16.89
C ASN A 610 2.16 1.77 17.20
N ILE A 611 0.89 1.76 17.62
CA ILE A 611 0.10 0.53 17.62
C ILE A 611 -0.26 0.26 16.16
N HIS A 612 0.16 -0.88 15.65
CA HIS A 612 -0.18 -1.30 14.29
C HIS A 612 -1.64 -1.73 14.24
N ALA A 613 -2.30 -1.44 13.12
CA ALA A 613 -3.73 -1.70 12.98
C ALA A 613 -4.05 -3.20 13.13
N GLU A 614 -3.19 -4.09 12.64
CA GLU A 614 -3.36 -5.54 12.76
C GLU A 614 -3.34 -5.98 14.23
N ALA A 615 -2.39 -5.45 15.01
CA ALA A 615 -2.28 -5.73 16.43
C ALA A 615 -3.47 -5.19 17.21
N ALA A 616 -3.99 -4.02 16.82
CA ALA A 616 -5.19 -3.45 17.41
C ALA A 616 -6.43 -4.33 17.20
N VAL A 617 -6.61 -4.88 15.99
CA VAL A 617 -7.69 -5.82 15.70
C VAL A 617 -7.56 -7.09 16.54
N MET A 618 -6.35 -7.67 16.61
CA MET A 618 -6.10 -8.87 17.42
C MET A 618 -6.43 -8.65 18.90
N GLU A 619 -5.99 -7.55 19.50
CA GLU A 619 -6.32 -7.24 20.90
C GLU A 619 -7.81 -7.02 21.12
N CYS A 620 -8.48 -6.32 20.20
CA CYS A 620 -9.89 -6.00 20.36
C CYS A 620 -10.77 -7.25 20.37
N ILE A 621 -10.44 -8.21 19.50
CA ILE A 621 -11.12 -9.51 19.43
C ILE A 621 -10.74 -10.36 20.64
N TRP A 622 -9.45 -10.43 20.98
CA TRP A 622 -8.95 -11.18 22.12
C TRP A 622 -9.59 -10.75 23.45
N SER A 623 -9.73 -9.44 23.67
CA SER A 623 -10.31 -8.87 24.89
C SER A 623 -11.84 -8.97 24.95
N GLY A 624 -12.50 -9.55 23.95
CA GLY A 624 -13.95 -9.65 23.89
C GLY A 624 -14.65 -8.30 23.68
N LYS A 625 -13.92 -7.25 23.29
CA LYS A 625 -14.50 -5.95 22.93
C LYS A 625 -15.26 -6.01 21.60
N MET A 626 -15.05 -7.08 20.82
CA MET A 626 -15.72 -7.37 19.57
C MET A 626 -16.34 -8.76 19.60
N ASP A 627 -17.61 -8.81 19.20
CA ASP A 627 -18.36 -10.04 19.06
C ASP A 627 -18.16 -10.60 17.64
N ILE A 628 -17.15 -11.46 17.49
CA ILE A 628 -16.95 -12.25 16.27
C ILE A 628 -17.32 -13.69 16.58
N SER A 629 -18.38 -14.18 15.93
CA SER A 629 -18.92 -15.52 16.17
C SER A 629 -18.11 -16.66 15.54
N SER A 630 -17.06 -16.35 14.77
CA SER A 630 -16.17 -17.32 14.10
C SER A 630 -14.83 -17.42 14.81
N SER A 631 -14.33 -18.64 15.03
CA SER A 631 -12.97 -18.88 15.51
C SER A 631 -11.92 -18.48 14.49
N ASP A 632 -12.23 -18.56 13.20
CA ASP A 632 -11.36 -18.13 12.10
C ASP A 632 -11.56 -16.65 11.83
N VAL A 633 -10.50 -15.87 12.04
CA VAL A 633 -10.54 -14.41 12.02
C VAL A 633 -9.54 -13.88 10.98
N PRO A 634 -9.99 -13.62 9.73
CA PRO A 634 -9.13 -13.02 8.72
C PRO A 634 -8.85 -11.55 9.04
N ILE A 635 -7.57 -11.22 9.22
CA ILE A 635 -7.10 -9.84 9.40
C ILE A 635 -6.31 -9.45 8.16
N ALA A 636 -6.91 -8.62 7.33
CA ALA A 636 -6.30 -8.16 6.10
C ALA A 636 -5.80 -6.71 6.23
N VAL A 637 -4.59 -6.50 5.71
CA VAL A 637 -4.10 -5.18 5.33
C VAL A 637 -3.77 -5.19 3.83
N SER A 638 -3.59 -4.01 3.25
CA SER A 638 -3.21 -3.87 1.83
C SER A 638 -1.85 -4.51 1.47
N LYS A 639 -1.05 -4.93 2.46
CA LYS A 639 0.28 -5.53 2.29
C LYS A 639 0.44 -6.73 3.23
N LYS A 640 1.63 -7.36 3.22
CA LYS A 640 2.04 -8.25 4.31
C LYS A 640 2.18 -7.43 5.61
N CYS A 641 1.96 -8.04 6.76
CA CYS A 641 2.11 -7.36 8.05
C CYS A 641 3.58 -7.28 8.49
N CYS A 642 3.87 -6.49 9.54
CA CYS A 642 5.21 -6.42 10.10
C CYS A 642 5.59 -7.69 10.88
N PHE A 643 6.88 -7.87 11.16
CA PHE A 643 7.36 -9.03 11.93
C PHE A 643 6.68 -9.13 13.32
N LEU A 644 6.46 -8.01 14.01
CA LEU A 644 5.87 -8.02 15.35
C LEU A 644 4.37 -8.31 15.35
N CYS A 645 3.62 -7.83 14.36
CA CYS A 645 2.22 -8.23 14.19
C CYS A 645 2.12 -9.73 13.90
N TRP A 646 3.02 -10.25 13.05
CA TRP A 646 3.10 -11.67 12.77
C TRP A 646 3.44 -12.51 14.00
N LEU A 647 4.42 -12.07 14.80
CA LEU A 647 4.79 -12.76 16.03
C LEU A 647 3.64 -12.74 17.04
N LEU A 648 2.96 -11.60 17.22
CA LEU A 648 1.79 -11.51 18.08
C LEU A 648 0.69 -12.48 17.64
N HIS A 649 0.39 -12.54 16.35
CA HIS A 649 -0.54 -13.52 15.75
C HIS A 649 -0.18 -14.96 16.12
N GLN A 650 1.09 -15.34 15.97
CA GLN A 650 1.54 -16.70 16.31
C GLN A 650 1.36 -17.00 17.80
N LEU A 651 1.68 -16.04 18.67
CA LEU A 651 1.55 -16.21 20.12
C LEU A 651 0.08 -16.35 20.54
N LEU A 652 -0.80 -15.50 20.02
CA LEU A 652 -2.23 -15.58 20.34
C LEU A 652 -2.90 -16.85 19.80
N ASN A 653 -2.53 -17.30 18.59
CA ASN A 653 -3.05 -18.54 18.04
C ASN A 653 -2.60 -19.79 18.84
N ARG A 654 -1.44 -19.74 19.51
CA ARG A 654 -0.96 -20.86 20.35
C ARG A 654 -1.78 -21.04 21.61
N GLU A 655 -2.33 -19.97 22.16
CA GLU A 655 -3.26 -20.02 23.30
C GLU A 655 -4.61 -20.66 22.94
N GLY A 656 -4.91 -20.82 21.64
CA GLY A 656 -6.02 -21.64 21.15
C GLY A 656 -7.41 -21.03 21.25
N GLN A 657 -7.55 -19.79 21.71
CA GLN A 657 -8.85 -19.11 21.80
C GLN A 657 -9.37 -18.65 20.43
N TRP A 658 -8.46 -18.23 19.54
CA TRP A 658 -8.77 -17.67 18.24
C TRP A 658 -7.79 -18.20 17.19
N ASN A 659 -8.26 -18.34 15.96
CA ASN A 659 -7.43 -18.63 14.79
C ASN A 659 -7.37 -17.39 13.90
N PHE A 660 -6.50 -16.45 14.29
CA PHE A 660 -6.23 -15.29 13.46
C PHE A 660 -5.55 -15.73 12.16
N GLN A 661 -5.93 -15.14 11.03
CA GLN A 661 -5.34 -15.39 9.71
C GLN A 661 -4.75 -14.08 9.16
N LEU A 662 -3.49 -14.10 8.75
CA LEU A 662 -2.78 -12.95 8.17
C LEU A 662 -2.18 -13.36 6.82
N ARG A 663 -2.04 -12.41 5.88
CA ARG A 663 -1.43 -12.64 4.54
C ARG A 663 0.08 -12.97 4.55
N GLY A 664 0.64 -13.23 5.72
CA GLY A 664 2.09 -13.36 5.92
C GLY A 664 2.78 -12.06 6.33
N THR A 665 4.10 -12.14 6.45
CA THR A 665 4.96 -11.05 6.95
C THR A 665 6.01 -10.63 5.93
N HIS A 666 6.42 -9.36 5.96
CA HIS A 666 7.59 -8.88 5.21
C HIS A 666 8.89 -8.92 6.04
N ASN A 667 8.89 -9.62 7.19
CA ASN A 667 10.04 -9.87 8.06
C ASN A 667 10.78 -8.63 8.58
N THR A 668 10.28 -7.42 8.33
CA THR A 668 10.89 -6.19 8.81
C THR A 668 10.29 -5.82 10.16
N VAL A 669 11.16 -5.56 11.13
CA VAL A 669 10.76 -4.99 12.41
C VAL A 669 10.56 -3.50 12.22
N TYR A 670 9.39 -3.01 12.61
CA TYR A 670 9.13 -1.58 12.75
C TYR A 670 9.07 -1.21 14.23
N ALA A 671 9.29 0.06 14.53
CA ALA A 671 8.97 0.61 15.85
C ALA A 671 7.49 0.34 16.14
N TRP A 672 7.21 -0.30 17.26
CA TRP A 672 5.92 -0.92 17.55
C TRP A 672 5.57 -0.72 19.02
N VAL A 673 4.33 -0.35 19.29
CA VAL A 673 3.79 -0.27 20.64
C VAL A 673 2.78 -1.41 20.82
N PRO A 674 2.88 -2.20 21.90
CA PRO A 674 1.86 -3.19 22.19
C PRO A 674 0.48 -2.56 22.40
N PRO A 675 -0.58 -3.12 21.78
CA PRO A 675 -1.94 -2.78 22.15
C PRO A 675 -2.20 -2.96 23.65
N PRO A 676 -2.84 -2.00 24.34
CA PRO A 676 -3.21 -2.17 25.74
C PRO A 676 -4.32 -3.23 25.86
N GLY A 677 -4.21 -4.13 26.84
CA GLY A 677 -5.16 -5.23 27.07
C GLY A 677 -4.63 -6.61 26.67
N LEU A 678 -3.44 -6.68 26.04
CA LEU A 678 -2.78 -7.96 25.82
C LEU A 678 -2.39 -8.63 27.16
N PRO A 679 -2.53 -9.97 27.28
CA PRO A 679 -2.11 -10.68 28.48
C PRO A 679 -0.62 -10.50 28.77
N LYS A 680 -0.27 -10.37 30.06
CA LYS A 680 1.12 -10.14 30.50
C LYS A 680 2.09 -11.20 29.96
N HIS A 681 1.71 -12.47 29.98
CA HIS A 681 2.56 -13.56 29.49
C HIS A 681 2.85 -13.48 27.98
N ILE A 682 1.92 -12.93 27.18
CA ILE A 682 2.16 -12.67 25.73
C ILE A 682 3.19 -11.56 25.56
N LEU A 683 3.11 -10.50 26.38
CA LEU A 683 4.10 -9.40 26.37
C LEU A 683 5.49 -9.89 26.79
N GLU A 684 5.58 -10.75 27.80
CA GLU A 684 6.84 -11.40 28.22
C GLU A 684 7.46 -12.19 27.06
N GLN A 685 6.67 -13.04 26.39
CA GLN A 685 7.12 -13.82 25.23
C GLN A 685 7.56 -12.93 24.04
N LEU A 686 6.84 -11.83 23.76
CA LEU A 686 7.24 -10.86 22.74
C LEU A 686 8.58 -10.21 23.08
N CYS A 687 8.77 -9.79 24.34
CA CYS A 687 9.99 -9.17 24.82
C CYS A 687 11.18 -10.13 24.66
N ASP A 688 11.02 -11.38 25.12
CA ASP A 688 12.06 -12.42 25.04
C ASP A 688 12.45 -12.73 23.59
N ALA A 689 11.47 -12.79 22.68
CA ALA A 689 11.73 -13.00 21.26
C ALA A 689 12.57 -11.85 20.65
N LEU A 690 12.25 -10.59 20.99
CA LEU A 690 13.03 -9.43 20.55
C LEU A 690 14.46 -9.45 21.11
N ILE A 691 14.63 -9.80 22.39
CA ILE A 691 15.95 -9.96 23.01
C ILE A 691 16.75 -11.05 22.31
N LYS A 692 16.13 -12.19 21.97
CA LYS A 692 16.75 -13.29 21.21
C LYS A 692 17.22 -12.84 19.82
N ILE A 693 16.44 -12.01 19.12
CA ILE A 693 16.81 -11.43 17.81
C ILE A 693 18.01 -10.47 17.92
N ILE A 694 18.08 -9.70 19.01
CA ILE A 694 19.22 -8.81 19.28
C ILE A 694 20.48 -9.64 19.57
N ARG A 695 20.38 -10.66 20.43
CA ARG A 695 21.50 -11.54 20.80
C ARG A 695 22.04 -12.35 19.62
N SER A 696 21.15 -12.92 18.80
CA SER A 696 21.53 -13.68 17.60
C SER A 696 22.17 -12.80 16.52
N GLY A 697 21.70 -11.56 16.38
CA GLY A 697 22.26 -10.58 15.44
C GLY A 697 23.72 -10.24 15.69
N SER A 698 24.12 -10.16 16.95
CA SER A 698 25.50 -9.89 17.34
C SER A 698 26.49 -10.98 16.89
N SER A 699 26.00 -12.21 16.64
CA SER A 699 26.86 -13.34 16.27
C SER A 699 27.11 -13.45 14.75
N ARG A 700 26.22 -12.88 13.91
CA ARG A 700 26.31 -12.97 12.43
C ARG A 700 27.06 -11.79 11.77
N SER A 701 27.59 -10.85 12.55
CA SER A 701 28.38 -9.73 12.04
C SER A 701 29.83 -10.16 11.79
N VAL A 702 30.18 -10.53 10.54
CA VAL A 702 31.49 -10.21 9.90
C VAL A 702 31.59 -10.63 8.41
N THR A 703 30.74 -11.48 7.84
CA THR A 703 30.90 -11.92 6.43
C THR A 703 29.64 -11.73 5.58
N ARG A 704 29.19 -10.48 5.40
CA ARG A 704 28.23 -10.12 4.34
C ARG A 704 28.87 -9.37 3.16
N GLN A 705 30.20 -9.37 3.06
CA GLN A 705 30.92 -8.96 1.85
C GLN A 705 31.66 -10.17 1.26
N SER A 706 31.26 -10.51 0.04
CA SER A 706 31.82 -11.50 -0.90
C SER A 706 31.40 -12.97 -0.74
N SER A 707 30.96 -13.53 -1.88
CA SER A 707 30.53 -14.91 -2.21
C SER A 707 29.21 -15.41 -1.62
N TYR A 708 28.18 -15.45 -2.47
CA TYR A 708 26.86 -16.06 -2.18
C TYR A 708 26.74 -17.49 -2.77
N ASP A 709 27.85 -18.13 -3.14
CA ASP A 709 27.82 -19.33 -3.99
C ASP A 709 28.17 -20.65 -3.31
N SER A 710 28.21 -20.75 -1.98
CA SER A 710 28.37 -22.06 -1.34
C SER A 710 27.82 -22.10 0.08
N LEU A 711 27.07 -23.18 0.36
CA LEU A 711 26.54 -23.67 1.65
C LEU A 711 25.05 -23.40 1.92
N ARG A 712 24.21 -24.23 1.29
CA ARG A 712 22.96 -24.72 1.92
C ARG A 712 23.34 -25.81 2.93
N SER A 713 23.43 -25.45 4.20
CA SER A 713 23.38 -26.40 5.32
C SER A 713 22.25 -26.01 6.24
N ASN A 714 21.49 -27.00 6.71
CA ASN A 714 20.21 -26.90 7.39
C ASN A 714 20.14 -25.80 8.49
N PRO A 715 19.04 -25.03 8.55
CA PRO A 715 18.84 -23.98 9.55
C PRO A 715 18.48 -24.55 10.94
N PRO A 716 18.73 -23.80 12.03
CA PRO A 716 18.29 -24.16 13.37
C PRO A 716 16.77 -23.97 13.50
N GLU A 717 16.05 -25.03 13.88
CA GLU A 717 14.62 -24.94 14.23
C GLU A 717 14.40 -23.91 15.35
N ILE A 718 13.34 -23.10 15.22
CA ILE A 718 12.74 -22.43 16.38
C ILE A 718 12.37 -23.56 17.35
N PRO A 719 12.76 -23.50 18.65
CA PRO A 719 12.44 -24.56 19.58
C PRO A 719 10.93 -24.77 19.56
N LYS A 720 10.50 -25.94 19.09
CA LYS A 720 9.19 -26.49 19.43
C LYS A 720 9.21 -26.53 20.95
N LEU A 721 8.55 -25.58 21.62
CA LEU A 721 8.22 -25.78 23.03
C LEU A 721 7.26 -26.96 23.01
N GLU A 722 7.75 -28.12 23.47
CA GLU A 722 6.92 -29.28 23.71
C GLU A 722 5.76 -28.84 24.63
N ARG A 723 4.54 -29.16 24.21
CA ARG A 723 3.35 -29.02 25.06
C ARG A 723 3.53 -30.05 26.17
N ASP A 724 3.80 -29.58 27.38
CA ASP A 724 3.55 -30.33 28.61
C ASP A 724 2.05 -30.34 28.91
#